data_AF-A0A7Y5TRU8-F1
#
_entry.id   AF-A0A7Y5TRU8-F1
#
_cell.length_a   1.000
_cell.length_b   1.000
_cell.length_c   1.000
_cell.angle_alpha   90.00
_cell.angle_beta   90.00
_cell.angle_gamma   90.00
#
_symmetry.space_group_name_H-M   'P 1'
#
loop_
_entity.id
_entity.type
_entity.pdbx_description
1 polymer ?
#
loop_
_entity_poly.entity_id
_entity_poly.type
_entity_poly.pdbx_seq_one_letter_code
_entity_poly.pdbx_strand_id
1 'polypeptide(L)'
;MRNRIPFVLAALSLAGGCAAATAGGAGGGDTFDLVVVGTTDTHGRLRGWNYESNAPDPVRGLSRAATIVDSLRRAAPGRVILIDAGDLLQGNSLTYVAARVVPADGPHPVIAAMNAMQYDAAAIGNHEFNYGVPFLERAVRQAKFPMLAANAYRPDGGVAFTQWTLVERGGARIGIVGATTPGSMVWDRDNLKGRVVIRDIVPELKSAVADVRAAGAAIVLVTVHSGLDGASSYDTVTTGVPSENVAARIAREVPGVDLILYGHSHQEMPDTTINGVLLMQPKNWATSVAVAHLTLLRTAGKWAVAQKDSRVIQSAGHAESPAVLAATDAAHRATVAWVTTPIGRTTVSWRADSARVVDTPLIDLILETERKATGADLASTAAFSLDASLDSGAITAARLQALYPYDNTLRAVRITGRQLRDYLEHSARYYRTAADGTPSVDPSVAGYNFDIVAGANYTLDLSRPVGQRVTTLEFKGRAVAPTDSFTLALNNYRQTGGGGYSMLSGAPVVYDRNEEIRQLLVDEVKKRGTVNPWNYYTRNWRIEPASAIGTLYQQMRRDNREDAHAATTAPSAAPAVRATRPAPRLRIIATNDFHGALEPRPDATGRLRGGAAYLATAIQRARADCVSPACETLLLDGGDEFQGTPASNLAFGRPVVEVFNTLGYAAGAVGNHEFDWGQDTLRARMRDARYAILAANVRYADGRDVPWIRDDTLVTRGAIKIGVIGVATLLTPTTTRAANVADLRFLDPVPIVDSLARRLRVRGADFVVVVAHDGAFCDRDGATNCKGEIVDFARGLHEPIDAIVSGHTHSLVDTDVNGIPIVQARSSGTALGVIDLGPEGSRHAVRDVLPDSLPADSVVASQVWRAVASVAPIVERPVATIAGSLVREGVQYPLGNLIADAMRAEGKGDVAVMNNGGIRANLRDGPATYGSLFEVQPFANMLYRFTLSGAALRSYLEKLVAKRLNAHLSGAVVTYDSTAAAGARIRSVRLADGADLKPDGVYTLVLNDFLATGGEGLGLGTAARRTEVLPIVDLDALVSYLRSRPQPVRAPTDARFVAIGAGR
;
A
#
# COMPACT_ATOMS: atom_id res chain seq x y z
N MET A 1 -12.31 -59.09 -39.11
CA MET A 1 -13.16 -59.45 -37.95
C MET A 1 -13.23 -58.25 -37.01
N ARG A 2 -14.46 -57.74 -36.79
CA ARG A 2 -15.01 -56.94 -35.67
C ARG A 2 -14.16 -55.82 -35.01
N ASN A 3 -14.71 -54.66 -34.66
CA ASN A 3 -15.83 -53.84 -35.11
C ASN A 3 -15.64 -52.45 -34.46
N ARG A 4 -15.99 -51.38 -35.18
CA ARG A 4 -16.12 -49.99 -34.68
C ARG A 4 -17.24 -49.88 -33.62
N ILE A 5 -17.22 -48.83 -32.77
CA ILE A 5 -18.35 -47.89 -32.51
C ILE A 5 -17.92 -46.74 -31.56
N PRO A 6 -18.47 -45.52 -31.70
CA PRO A 6 -18.02 -44.28 -31.04
C PRO A 6 -18.90 -43.79 -29.87
N PHE A 7 -18.43 -42.78 -29.14
CA PHE A 7 -19.13 -42.07 -28.07
C PHE A 7 -20.29 -41.20 -28.58
N VAL A 8 -21.43 -41.28 -27.89
CA VAL A 8 -22.70 -40.58 -28.15
C VAL A 8 -22.85 -39.36 -27.24
N LEU A 9 -23.27 -38.23 -27.82
CA LEU A 9 -23.86 -37.07 -27.16
C LEU A 9 -25.29 -37.38 -26.70
N ALA A 10 -25.71 -36.89 -25.52
CA ALA A 10 -27.12 -36.62 -25.25
C ALA A 10 -27.30 -35.45 -24.28
N ALA A 11 -27.99 -34.42 -24.77
CA ALA A 11 -28.53 -33.31 -24.01
C ALA A 11 -29.80 -33.73 -23.26
N LEU A 12 -30.08 -33.10 -22.11
CA LEU A 12 -31.42 -33.11 -21.52
C LEU A 12 -31.81 -31.70 -21.05
N SER A 13 -32.79 -31.15 -21.75
CA SER A 13 -33.67 -30.06 -21.35
C SER A 13 -34.72 -30.53 -20.35
N LEU A 14 -35.01 -29.75 -19.32
CA LEU A 14 -36.26 -29.84 -18.55
C LEU A 14 -36.81 -28.43 -18.32
N ALA A 15 -38.00 -28.22 -18.87
CA ALA A 15 -38.87 -27.08 -18.63
C ALA A 15 -40.00 -27.48 -17.66
N GLY A 16 -40.51 -26.51 -16.91
CA GLY A 16 -41.72 -26.60 -16.08
C GLY A 16 -41.47 -26.01 -14.67
N GLY A 17 -42.20 -25.02 -14.16
CA GLY A 17 -43.34 -24.26 -14.66
C GLY A 17 -43.54 -23.04 -13.74
N CYS A 18 -44.13 -21.97 -14.29
CA CYS A 18 -44.40 -20.71 -13.62
C CYS A 18 -45.46 -20.82 -12.52
N ALA A 19 -45.18 -20.21 -11.37
CA ALA A 19 -46.21 -19.62 -10.51
C ALA A 19 -45.83 -18.14 -10.31
N ALA A 20 -46.61 -17.25 -10.91
CA ALA A 20 -46.41 -15.82 -10.86
C ALA A 20 -46.88 -15.28 -9.50
N ALA A 21 -45.93 -14.77 -8.70
CA ALA A 21 -46.22 -13.76 -7.69
C ALA A 21 -45.99 -12.39 -8.35
N THR A 22 -47.07 -11.65 -8.57
CA THR A 22 -47.07 -10.27 -9.07
C THR A 22 -46.42 -9.36 -8.03
N ALA A 23 -45.12 -9.07 -8.21
CA ALA A 23 -44.48 -7.94 -7.56
C ALA A 23 -44.88 -6.66 -8.30
N GLY A 24 -45.51 -5.74 -7.58
CA GLY A 24 -45.88 -4.42 -8.06
C GLY A 24 -44.67 -3.63 -8.56
N GLY A 25 -44.85 -2.94 -9.68
CA GLY A 25 -43.79 -2.21 -10.37
C GLY A 25 -43.21 -1.06 -9.54
N ALA A 26 -41.88 -1.07 -9.42
CA ALA A 26 -41.06 0.12 -9.25
C ALA A 26 -40.26 0.31 -10.54
N GLY A 27 -40.27 1.53 -11.10
CA GLY A 27 -39.87 1.84 -12.47
C GLY A 27 -38.49 1.31 -12.88
N GLY A 28 -38.48 0.44 -13.90
CA GLY A 28 -37.25 -0.08 -14.50
C GLY A 28 -36.56 0.99 -15.35
N GLY A 29 -35.46 1.55 -14.84
CA GLY A 29 -34.53 2.34 -15.65
C GLY A 29 -33.63 1.41 -16.49
N ASP A 30 -33.24 1.87 -17.68
CA ASP A 30 -32.28 1.16 -18.53
C ASP A 30 -30.95 0.97 -17.78
N THR A 31 -30.37 -0.24 -17.86
CA THR A 31 -29.04 -0.54 -17.30
C THR A 31 -28.02 -0.79 -18.42
N PHE A 32 -26.78 -0.34 -18.21
CA PHE A 32 -25.70 -0.46 -19.18
C PHE A 32 -24.37 -0.74 -18.46
N ASP A 33 -23.69 -1.84 -18.77
CA ASP A 33 -22.36 -2.14 -18.21
C ASP A 33 -21.26 -1.61 -19.16
N LEU A 34 -20.49 -0.63 -18.68
CA LEU A 34 -19.34 -0.05 -19.38
C LEU A 34 -18.07 -0.73 -18.88
N VAL A 35 -17.25 -1.24 -19.81
CA VAL A 35 -15.98 -1.90 -19.47
C VAL A 35 -14.83 -0.94 -19.77
N VAL A 36 -14.12 -0.49 -18.73
CA VAL A 36 -12.93 0.35 -18.88
C VAL A 36 -11.69 -0.52 -18.72
N VAL A 37 -10.83 -0.51 -19.72
CA VAL A 37 -9.60 -1.30 -19.75
C VAL A 37 -8.41 -0.36 -19.75
N GLY A 38 -7.46 -0.63 -18.86
CA GLY A 38 -6.30 0.21 -18.62
C GLY A 38 -4.98 -0.51 -18.84
N THR A 39 -4.02 0.20 -19.42
CA THR A 39 -2.58 -0.12 -19.39
C THR A 39 -1.79 1.08 -18.87
N THR A 40 -0.54 0.89 -18.50
CA THR A 40 0.37 1.96 -18.10
C THR A 40 1.82 1.50 -18.23
N ASP A 41 2.74 2.45 -18.34
CA ASP A 41 4.19 2.24 -18.21
C ASP A 41 4.67 1.08 -19.10
N THR A 42 4.14 1.02 -20.33
CA THR A 42 4.44 -0.10 -21.24
C THR A 42 5.89 -0.08 -21.68
N HIS A 43 6.53 1.10 -21.68
CA HIS A 43 7.95 1.30 -21.95
C HIS A 43 8.47 0.57 -23.20
N GLY A 44 7.67 0.53 -24.26
CA GLY A 44 8.03 -0.16 -25.51
C GLY A 44 7.99 -1.69 -25.47
N ARG A 45 7.47 -2.33 -24.40
CA ARG A 45 7.30 -3.79 -24.30
C ARG A 45 6.09 -4.25 -25.12
N LEU A 46 6.23 -4.20 -26.44
CA LEU A 46 5.12 -4.46 -27.38
C LEU A 46 4.86 -5.94 -27.65
N ARG A 47 5.89 -6.79 -27.53
CA ARG A 47 5.86 -8.21 -27.88
C ARG A 47 6.33 -9.07 -26.71
N GLY A 48 6.05 -10.36 -26.76
CA GLY A 48 6.63 -11.39 -25.90
C GLY A 48 8.11 -11.67 -26.23
N TRP A 49 8.91 -10.61 -26.34
CA TRP A 49 10.34 -10.66 -26.66
C TRP A 49 11.10 -9.68 -25.78
N ASN A 50 12.20 -10.16 -25.19
CA ASN A 50 13.15 -9.37 -24.45
C ASN A 50 14.35 -9.07 -25.37
N TYR A 51 14.53 -7.79 -25.73
CA TYR A 51 15.59 -7.39 -26.66
C TYR A 51 16.96 -7.36 -25.98
N GLU A 52 16.99 -7.15 -24.68
CA GLU A 52 18.19 -7.06 -23.85
C GLU A 52 18.88 -8.43 -23.73
N SER A 53 18.10 -9.52 -23.57
CA SER A 53 18.61 -10.90 -23.60
C SER A 53 18.50 -11.56 -24.98
N ASN A 54 17.84 -10.88 -25.93
CA ASN A 54 17.49 -11.40 -27.25
C ASN A 54 16.82 -12.79 -27.17
N ALA A 55 15.79 -12.91 -26.33
CA ALA A 55 15.09 -14.15 -26.07
C ALA A 55 13.57 -13.92 -25.92
N PRO A 56 12.74 -14.97 -26.08
CA PRO A 56 11.31 -14.88 -25.79
C PRO A 56 11.03 -14.44 -24.35
N ASP A 57 10.05 -13.57 -24.15
CA ASP A 57 9.49 -13.20 -22.84
C ASP A 57 8.05 -13.78 -22.73
N PRO A 58 7.83 -14.81 -21.90
CA PRO A 58 6.52 -15.43 -21.77
C PRO A 58 5.57 -14.67 -20.83
N VAL A 59 6.09 -13.69 -20.07
CA VAL A 59 5.35 -13.00 -19.00
C VAL A 59 4.73 -11.70 -19.51
N ARG A 60 5.45 -10.96 -20.36
CA ARG A 60 5.14 -9.56 -20.68
C ARG A 60 4.77 -9.37 -22.15
N GLY A 61 4.18 -8.22 -22.46
CA GLY A 61 3.99 -7.76 -23.83
C GLY A 61 2.61 -7.20 -24.11
N LEU A 62 2.56 -6.01 -24.71
CA LEU A 62 1.32 -5.36 -25.12
C LEU A 62 0.52 -6.21 -26.14
N SER A 63 1.19 -7.04 -26.94
CA SER A 63 0.57 -8.02 -27.82
C SER A 63 -0.31 -9.04 -27.07
N ARG A 64 0.05 -9.42 -25.84
CA ARG A 64 -0.76 -10.32 -24.99
C ARG A 64 -1.93 -9.56 -24.36
N ALA A 65 -1.65 -8.35 -23.88
CA ALA A 65 -2.70 -7.44 -23.40
C ALA A 65 -3.77 -7.19 -24.47
N ALA A 66 -3.37 -7.05 -25.74
CA ALA A 66 -4.30 -6.93 -26.87
C ALA A 66 -5.27 -8.11 -26.99
N THR A 67 -4.79 -9.34 -26.78
CA THR A 67 -5.65 -10.54 -26.77
C THR A 67 -6.69 -10.51 -25.64
N ILE A 68 -6.33 -9.96 -24.47
CA ILE A 68 -7.25 -9.74 -23.35
C ILE A 68 -8.32 -8.72 -23.78
N VAL A 69 -7.90 -7.56 -24.32
CA VAL A 69 -8.81 -6.51 -24.81
C VAL A 69 -9.76 -7.04 -25.89
N ASP A 70 -9.25 -7.79 -26.87
CA ASP A 70 -10.06 -8.37 -27.94
C ASP A 70 -11.11 -9.35 -27.39
N SER A 71 -10.76 -10.09 -26.34
CA SER A 71 -11.71 -10.98 -25.65
C SER A 71 -12.81 -10.20 -24.94
N LEU A 72 -12.46 -9.09 -24.28
CA LEU A 72 -13.44 -8.20 -23.65
C LEU A 72 -14.35 -7.52 -24.68
N ARG A 73 -13.80 -7.08 -25.82
CA ARG A 73 -14.60 -6.49 -26.92
C ARG A 73 -15.56 -7.49 -27.56
N ARG A 74 -15.17 -8.76 -27.66
CA ARG A 74 -16.08 -9.84 -28.09
C ARG A 74 -17.18 -10.10 -27.06
N ALA A 75 -16.85 -10.08 -25.78
CA ALA A 75 -17.81 -10.31 -24.69
C ALA A 75 -18.77 -9.12 -24.48
N ALA A 76 -18.31 -7.89 -24.73
CA ALA A 76 -19.06 -6.65 -24.55
C ALA A 76 -18.96 -5.72 -25.78
N PRO A 77 -19.57 -6.09 -26.92
CA PRO A 77 -19.45 -5.33 -28.17
C PRO A 77 -19.93 -3.89 -28.03
N GLY A 78 -19.09 -2.93 -28.44
CA GLY A 78 -19.43 -1.50 -28.39
C GLY A 78 -19.51 -0.92 -26.97
N ARG A 79 -19.01 -1.63 -25.95
CA ARG A 79 -19.03 -1.18 -24.54
C ARG A 79 -17.65 -1.04 -23.89
N VAL A 80 -16.59 -1.37 -24.62
CA VAL A 80 -15.21 -1.29 -24.11
C VAL A 80 -14.62 0.08 -24.40
N ILE A 81 -14.01 0.69 -23.38
CA ILE A 81 -13.10 1.84 -23.49
C ILE A 81 -11.70 1.34 -23.15
N LEU A 82 -10.71 1.63 -24.00
CA LEU A 82 -9.32 1.30 -23.75
C LEU A 82 -8.49 2.57 -23.57
N ILE A 83 -7.88 2.73 -22.40
CA ILE A 83 -7.07 3.91 -22.05
C ILE A 83 -5.68 3.50 -21.52
N ASP A 84 -4.70 4.39 -21.65
CA ASP A 84 -3.35 4.22 -21.11
C ASP A 84 -2.93 5.39 -20.20
N ALA A 85 -2.16 5.13 -19.14
CA ALA A 85 -1.71 6.13 -18.16
C ALA A 85 -0.31 6.72 -18.39
N GLY A 86 0.29 6.53 -19.56
CA GLY A 86 1.56 7.18 -19.96
C GLY A 86 2.80 6.29 -19.80
N ASP A 87 3.97 6.84 -20.11
CA ASP A 87 5.28 6.16 -20.19
C ASP A 87 5.30 5.02 -21.21
N LEU A 88 5.13 5.45 -22.47
CA LEU A 88 4.95 4.63 -23.65
C LEU A 88 6.19 4.65 -24.55
N LEU A 89 6.76 5.84 -24.79
CA LEU A 89 7.66 6.10 -25.92
C LEU A 89 9.14 5.86 -25.65
N GLN A 90 9.54 5.54 -24.42
CA GLN A 90 10.92 5.21 -24.04
C GLN A 90 10.94 4.01 -23.07
N GLY A 91 12.02 3.23 -23.11
CA GLY A 91 12.33 2.22 -22.09
C GLY A 91 13.23 1.09 -22.58
N ASN A 92 12.80 0.32 -23.59
CA ASN A 92 13.59 -0.80 -24.12
C ASN A 92 14.30 -0.46 -25.44
N SER A 93 15.13 -1.41 -25.90
CA SER A 93 15.87 -1.25 -27.16
C SER A 93 14.98 -0.95 -28.38
N LEU A 94 13.72 -1.39 -28.40
CA LEU A 94 12.82 -1.11 -29.52
C LEU A 94 12.48 0.38 -29.62
N THR A 95 12.16 1.02 -28.49
CA THR A 95 11.91 2.46 -28.45
C THR A 95 13.15 3.28 -28.79
N TYR A 96 14.33 2.87 -28.31
CA TYR A 96 15.59 3.53 -28.65
C TYR A 96 15.90 3.45 -30.15
N VAL A 97 15.78 2.26 -30.75
CA VAL A 97 16.04 2.07 -32.19
C VAL A 97 15.09 2.93 -33.03
N ALA A 98 13.81 2.96 -32.66
CA ALA A 98 12.80 3.78 -33.34
C ALA A 98 13.06 5.29 -33.21
N ALA A 99 13.66 5.74 -32.10
CA ALA A 99 13.94 7.14 -31.85
C ALA A 99 15.28 7.63 -32.45
N ARG A 100 16.33 6.80 -32.42
CA ARG A 100 17.71 7.24 -32.64
C ARG A 100 18.48 6.52 -33.75
N VAL A 101 18.16 5.25 -34.05
CA VAL A 101 18.97 4.42 -34.95
C VAL A 101 18.36 4.36 -36.35
N VAL A 102 17.08 4.02 -36.40
CA VAL A 102 16.29 3.97 -37.63
C VAL A 102 15.02 4.78 -37.38
N PRO A 103 15.10 6.12 -37.35
CA PRO A 103 13.89 6.94 -37.35
C PRO A 103 13.19 6.71 -38.69
N ALA A 104 12.29 5.74 -38.74
CA ALA A 104 11.58 5.40 -39.95
C ALA A 104 10.65 6.56 -40.34
N ASP A 105 10.43 6.80 -41.63
CA ASP A 105 9.39 7.72 -42.10
C ASP A 105 7.96 7.27 -41.70
N GLY A 106 7.81 6.00 -41.29
CA GLY A 106 6.57 5.38 -40.83
C GLY A 106 6.17 5.68 -39.37
N PRO A 107 5.02 5.15 -38.91
CA PRO A 107 4.53 5.36 -37.55
C PRO A 107 5.45 4.74 -36.50
N HIS A 108 5.65 5.45 -35.38
CA HIS A 108 6.37 4.94 -34.22
C HIS A 108 5.78 3.59 -33.77
N PRO A 109 6.58 2.55 -33.48
CA PRO A 109 6.04 1.19 -33.28
C PRO A 109 5.08 1.08 -32.10
N VAL A 110 5.28 1.87 -31.04
CA VAL A 110 4.34 1.93 -29.90
C VAL A 110 2.99 2.49 -30.36
N ILE A 111 3.01 3.58 -31.12
CA ILE A 111 1.80 4.19 -31.67
C ILE A 111 1.12 3.25 -32.69
N ALA A 112 1.90 2.52 -33.50
CA ALA A 112 1.37 1.52 -34.43
C ALA A 112 0.66 0.38 -33.70
N ALA A 113 1.24 -0.15 -32.61
CA ALA A 113 0.61 -1.16 -31.77
C ALA A 113 -0.70 -0.66 -31.13
N MET A 114 -0.67 0.54 -30.54
CA MET A 114 -1.84 1.13 -29.90
C MET A 114 -2.94 1.49 -30.91
N ASN A 115 -2.57 1.92 -32.12
CA ASN A 115 -3.51 2.11 -33.23
C ASN A 115 -4.17 0.79 -33.64
N ALA A 116 -3.42 -0.31 -33.69
CA ALA A 116 -3.96 -1.64 -33.97
C ALA A 116 -4.91 -2.13 -32.86
N MET A 117 -4.63 -1.75 -31.61
CA MET A 117 -5.48 -2.02 -30.45
C MET A 117 -6.66 -1.05 -30.31
N GLN A 118 -6.78 -0.01 -31.15
CA GLN A 118 -7.88 0.96 -31.11
C GLN A 118 -8.05 1.58 -29.71
N TYR A 119 -6.98 2.14 -29.14
CA TYR A 119 -7.09 2.94 -27.91
C TYR A 119 -8.08 4.10 -28.09
N ASP A 120 -8.77 4.47 -27.01
CA ASP A 120 -9.68 5.61 -26.96
C ASP A 120 -8.96 6.90 -26.49
N ALA A 121 -7.96 6.78 -25.61
CA ALA A 121 -7.06 7.86 -25.22
C ALA A 121 -5.81 7.32 -24.50
N ALA A 122 -4.78 8.16 -24.36
CA ALA A 122 -3.63 7.89 -23.48
C ALA A 122 -3.22 9.17 -22.74
N ALA A 123 -2.76 9.07 -21.49
CA ALA A 123 -2.05 10.17 -20.85
C ALA A 123 -0.66 10.34 -21.48
N ILE A 124 -0.10 11.54 -21.36
CA ILE A 124 1.33 11.77 -21.58
C ILE A 124 2.03 11.54 -20.23
N GLY A 125 3.03 10.70 -20.18
CA GLY A 125 3.94 10.49 -19.04
C GLY A 125 5.25 11.27 -19.17
N ASN A 126 6.16 11.10 -18.22
CA ASN A 126 7.47 11.78 -18.28
C ASN A 126 8.35 11.25 -19.40
N HIS A 127 8.33 9.94 -19.66
CA HIS A 127 9.19 9.30 -20.64
C HIS A 127 8.82 9.65 -22.10
N GLU A 128 7.65 10.24 -22.32
CA GLU A 128 7.27 10.85 -23.60
C GLU A 128 8.19 12.03 -23.98
N PHE A 129 8.80 12.72 -23.01
CA PHE A 129 9.63 13.91 -23.25
C PHE A 129 11.11 13.61 -23.49
N ASN A 130 11.59 12.38 -23.23
CA ASN A 130 13.03 12.07 -23.21
C ASN A 130 13.75 12.28 -24.54
N TYR A 131 13.04 12.12 -25.66
CA TYR A 131 13.58 12.36 -27.00
C TYR A 131 13.25 13.77 -27.53
N GLY A 132 12.72 14.65 -26.68
CA GLY A 132 12.37 16.03 -26.96
C GLY A 132 10.93 16.23 -27.42
N VAL A 133 10.39 17.43 -27.16
CA VAL A 133 9.01 17.80 -27.54
C VAL A 133 8.70 17.58 -29.03
N PRO A 134 9.59 17.88 -30.00
CA PRO A 134 9.31 17.60 -31.42
C PRO A 134 9.08 16.12 -31.74
N PHE A 135 9.77 15.22 -31.02
CA PHE A 135 9.58 13.77 -31.17
C PHE A 135 8.21 13.35 -30.64
N LEU A 136 7.83 13.85 -29.47
CA LEU A 136 6.50 13.62 -28.88
C LEU A 136 5.40 14.14 -29.80
N GLU A 137 5.49 15.38 -30.28
CA GLU A 137 4.50 15.95 -31.21
C GLU A 137 4.34 15.13 -32.48
N ARG A 138 5.42 14.50 -32.98
CA ARG A 138 5.35 13.57 -34.10
C ARG A 138 4.57 12.30 -33.73
N ALA A 139 4.84 11.70 -32.57
CA ALA A 139 4.11 10.54 -32.10
C ALA A 139 2.61 10.85 -31.89
N VAL A 140 2.29 12.01 -31.31
CA VAL A 140 0.92 12.51 -31.14
C VAL A 140 0.19 12.62 -32.49
N ARG A 141 0.84 13.17 -33.54
CA ARG A 141 0.25 13.25 -34.89
C ARG A 141 0.02 11.88 -35.54
N GLN A 142 0.75 10.86 -35.15
CA GLN A 142 0.62 9.50 -35.69
C GLN A 142 -0.45 8.68 -34.96
N ALA A 143 -0.86 9.09 -33.76
CA ALA A 143 -1.88 8.41 -32.98
C ALA A 143 -3.27 8.63 -33.58
N LYS A 144 -4.07 7.57 -33.67
CA LYS A 144 -5.49 7.62 -34.05
C LYS A 144 -6.40 7.88 -32.85
N PHE A 145 -5.81 8.20 -31.71
CA PHE A 145 -6.43 8.49 -30.44
C PHE A 145 -5.72 9.70 -29.82
N PRO A 146 -6.42 10.50 -29.00
CA PRO A 146 -5.81 11.65 -28.35
C PRO A 146 -4.84 11.23 -27.25
N MET A 147 -3.66 11.84 -27.25
CA MET A 147 -2.74 11.84 -26.11
C MET A 147 -3.00 13.09 -25.26
N LEU A 148 -3.28 12.90 -23.98
CA LEU A 148 -3.93 13.86 -23.12
C LEU A 148 -3.00 14.41 -22.03
N ALA A 149 -2.98 15.73 -21.85
CA ALA A 149 -2.31 16.40 -20.73
C ALA A 149 -2.96 17.77 -20.43
N ALA A 150 -3.90 17.79 -19.48
CA ALA A 150 -4.64 18.99 -19.06
C ALA A 150 -3.75 20.07 -18.44
N ASN A 151 -2.68 19.66 -17.77
CA ASN A 151 -1.76 20.53 -17.06
C ASN A 151 -0.51 20.93 -17.85
N ALA A 152 -0.46 20.64 -19.16
CA ALA A 152 0.68 20.97 -20.01
C ALA A 152 0.38 22.19 -20.92
N TYR A 153 1.19 23.23 -20.78
CA TYR A 153 1.02 24.51 -21.45
C TYR A 153 2.27 24.91 -22.25
N ARG A 154 2.10 25.70 -23.31
CA ARG A 154 3.20 26.42 -23.95
C ARG A 154 3.60 27.63 -23.07
N PRO A 155 4.82 28.17 -23.22
CA PRO A 155 5.27 29.32 -22.43
C PRO A 155 4.39 30.58 -22.55
N ASP A 156 3.64 30.71 -23.65
CA ASP A 156 2.68 31.80 -23.88
C ASP A 156 1.33 31.61 -23.15
N GLY A 157 1.15 30.49 -22.43
CA GLY A 157 -0.06 30.14 -21.71
C GLY A 157 -1.09 29.35 -22.53
N GLY A 158 -0.84 29.07 -23.81
CA GLY A 158 -1.71 28.21 -24.63
C GLY A 158 -1.58 26.73 -24.25
N VAL A 159 -2.62 25.92 -24.50
CA VAL A 159 -2.57 24.47 -24.24
C VAL A 159 -1.53 23.78 -25.13
N ALA A 160 -0.63 22.99 -24.56
CA ALA A 160 0.41 22.29 -25.33
C ALA A 160 -0.13 21.04 -26.03
N PHE A 161 -1.00 20.30 -25.34
CA PHE A 161 -1.62 19.06 -25.81
C PHE A 161 -3.13 19.07 -25.54
N THR A 162 -3.85 18.14 -26.15
CA THR A 162 -5.29 17.96 -25.89
C THR A 162 -5.50 17.67 -24.41
N GLN A 163 -6.47 18.31 -23.76
CA GLN A 163 -6.69 18.15 -22.31
C GLN A 163 -7.65 17.00 -22.00
N TRP A 164 -8.70 16.86 -22.81
CA TRP A 164 -9.75 15.85 -22.66
C TRP A 164 -10.36 15.47 -24.02
N THR A 165 -11.09 14.35 -24.04
CA THR A 165 -11.90 13.90 -25.18
C THR A 165 -13.26 13.36 -24.72
N LEU A 166 -14.23 13.26 -25.63
CA LEU A 166 -15.53 12.63 -25.41
C LEU A 166 -15.65 11.38 -26.29
N VAL A 167 -16.10 10.28 -25.69
CA VAL A 167 -16.46 9.06 -26.41
C VAL A 167 -17.88 8.65 -26.07
N GLU A 168 -18.56 7.98 -26.99
CA GLU A 168 -19.92 7.47 -26.77
C GLU A 168 -19.93 5.95 -26.76
N ARG A 169 -20.60 5.37 -25.75
CA ARG A 169 -20.81 3.92 -25.60
C ARG A 169 -22.21 3.70 -25.04
N GLY A 170 -23.02 2.87 -25.70
CA GLY A 170 -24.38 2.57 -25.25
C GLY A 170 -25.29 3.79 -25.04
N GLY A 171 -25.08 4.89 -25.76
CA GLY A 171 -25.82 6.14 -25.60
C GLY A 171 -25.41 6.98 -24.37
N ALA A 172 -24.38 6.57 -23.62
CA ALA A 172 -23.74 7.39 -22.60
C ALA A 172 -22.55 8.15 -23.22
N ARG A 173 -22.42 9.45 -22.90
CA ARG A 173 -21.24 10.25 -23.21
C ARG A 173 -20.25 10.17 -22.06
N ILE A 174 -19.04 9.72 -22.36
CA ILE A 174 -17.95 9.50 -21.40
C ILE A 174 -16.84 10.51 -21.71
N GLY A 175 -16.53 11.36 -20.74
CA GLY A 175 -15.37 12.25 -20.78
C GLY A 175 -14.12 11.50 -20.34
N ILE A 176 -13.02 11.66 -21.07
CA ILE A 176 -11.71 11.15 -20.68
C ILE A 176 -10.78 12.36 -20.56
N VAL A 177 -10.23 12.59 -19.37
CA VAL A 177 -9.33 13.71 -19.06
C VAL A 177 -7.95 13.16 -18.74
N GLY A 178 -6.90 13.78 -19.27
CA GLY A 178 -5.51 13.36 -19.01
C GLY A 178 -4.72 14.37 -18.20
N ALA A 179 -3.72 13.94 -17.44
CA ALA A 179 -2.70 14.82 -16.87
C ALA A 179 -1.34 14.12 -16.72
N THR A 180 -0.27 14.91 -16.66
CA THR A 180 1.11 14.42 -16.57
C THR A 180 1.80 14.87 -15.29
N THR A 181 2.78 14.12 -14.81
CA THR A 181 3.57 14.49 -13.64
C THR A 181 4.36 15.81 -13.86
N PRO A 182 4.28 16.79 -12.93
CA PRO A 182 5.12 17.99 -12.95
C PRO A 182 6.61 17.69 -12.86
N GLY A 183 7.00 16.50 -12.39
CA GLY A 183 8.39 16.08 -12.25
C GLY A 183 9.19 16.12 -13.55
N SER A 184 8.53 16.06 -14.71
CA SER A 184 9.19 16.26 -16.02
C SER A 184 9.88 17.63 -16.15
N MET A 185 9.43 18.64 -15.38
CA MET A 185 10.10 19.96 -15.30
C MET A 185 11.44 19.91 -14.56
N VAL A 186 11.70 18.82 -13.82
CA VAL A 186 12.96 18.53 -13.14
C VAL A 186 13.82 17.60 -14.00
N TRP A 187 13.30 16.41 -14.35
CA TRP A 187 14.10 15.35 -14.99
C TRP A 187 14.37 15.63 -16.48
N ASP A 188 13.41 16.22 -17.18
CA ASP A 188 13.46 16.49 -18.63
C ASP A 188 13.54 17.98 -18.92
N ARG A 189 13.95 18.79 -17.94
CA ARG A 189 13.96 20.25 -18.03
C ARG A 189 14.57 20.77 -19.33
N ASP A 190 15.68 20.20 -19.77
CA ASP A 190 16.39 20.67 -20.97
C ASP A 190 15.63 20.33 -22.27
N ASN A 191 14.81 19.28 -22.26
CA ASN A 191 13.90 18.93 -23.35
C ASN A 191 12.63 19.80 -23.38
N LEU A 192 12.18 20.29 -22.21
CA LEU A 192 10.97 21.10 -22.07
C LEU A 192 11.21 22.62 -22.13
N LYS A 193 12.40 23.08 -21.75
CA LYS A 193 12.73 24.50 -21.58
C LYS A 193 12.37 25.31 -22.83
N GLY A 194 11.55 26.35 -22.63
CA GLY A 194 11.10 27.24 -23.70
C GLY A 194 10.07 26.63 -24.66
N ARG A 195 9.53 25.44 -24.36
CA ARG A 195 8.57 24.72 -25.22
C ARG A 195 7.32 24.28 -24.50
N VAL A 196 7.45 23.69 -23.31
CA VAL A 196 6.35 23.19 -22.49
C VAL A 196 6.60 23.54 -21.02
N VAL A 197 5.53 23.91 -20.32
CA VAL A 197 5.45 24.14 -18.88
C VAL A 197 4.37 23.23 -18.33
N ILE A 198 4.72 22.40 -17.35
CA ILE A 198 3.77 21.50 -16.68
C ILE A 198 3.42 22.11 -15.32
N ARG A 199 2.12 22.27 -15.06
CA ARG A 199 1.56 22.87 -13.84
C ARG A 199 1.04 21.81 -12.87
N ASP A 200 0.59 22.22 -11.69
CA ASP A 200 -0.02 21.32 -10.70
C ASP A 200 -1.20 20.55 -11.31
N ILE A 201 -1.20 19.24 -11.13
CA ILE A 201 -2.22 18.35 -11.68
C ILE A 201 -3.61 18.67 -11.14
N VAL A 202 -3.76 18.88 -9.82
CA VAL A 202 -5.09 18.87 -9.17
C VAL A 202 -5.95 20.07 -9.58
N PRO A 203 -5.45 21.32 -9.54
CA PRO A 203 -6.21 22.48 -10.02
C PRO A 203 -6.57 22.39 -11.51
N GLU A 204 -5.64 21.92 -12.34
CA GLU A 204 -5.83 21.85 -13.80
C GLU A 204 -6.82 20.74 -14.19
N LEU A 205 -6.76 19.57 -13.53
CA LEU A 205 -7.78 18.54 -13.69
C LEU A 205 -9.16 19.00 -13.20
N LYS A 206 -9.23 19.77 -12.12
CA LYS A 206 -10.49 20.32 -11.63
C LYS A 206 -11.17 21.20 -12.69
N SER A 207 -10.41 22.03 -13.40
CA SER A 207 -10.93 22.81 -14.52
C SER A 207 -11.36 21.89 -15.67
N ALA A 208 -10.47 21.00 -16.12
CA ALA A 208 -10.73 20.14 -17.29
C ALA A 208 -11.92 19.17 -17.08
N VAL A 209 -12.10 18.66 -15.85
CA VAL A 209 -13.26 17.83 -15.47
C VAL A 209 -14.56 18.65 -15.50
N ALA A 210 -14.52 19.90 -15.05
CA ALA A 210 -15.67 20.80 -15.16
C ALA A 210 -16.02 21.07 -16.64
N ASP A 211 -15.02 21.32 -17.49
CA ASP A 211 -15.20 21.58 -18.91
C ASP A 211 -15.80 20.38 -19.66
N VAL A 212 -15.28 19.17 -19.44
CA VAL A 212 -15.81 17.98 -20.12
C VAL A 212 -17.23 17.61 -19.65
N ARG A 213 -17.56 17.90 -18.38
CA ARG A 213 -18.95 17.78 -17.89
C ARG A 213 -19.86 18.83 -18.51
N ALA A 214 -19.41 20.07 -18.65
CA ALA A 214 -20.14 21.13 -19.35
C ALA A 214 -20.37 20.76 -20.83
N ALA A 215 -19.43 20.04 -21.45
CA ALA A 215 -19.57 19.47 -22.80
C ALA A 215 -20.54 18.26 -22.87
N GLY A 216 -21.08 17.82 -21.73
CA GLY A 216 -22.15 16.83 -21.64
C GLY A 216 -21.71 15.41 -21.28
N ALA A 217 -20.50 15.22 -20.73
CA ALA A 217 -20.09 13.95 -20.14
C ALA A 217 -21.00 13.58 -18.96
N ALA A 218 -21.61 12.40 -19.05
CA ALA A 218 -22.33 11.79 -17.93
C ALA A 218 -21.34 11.15 -16.94
N ILE A 219 -20.36 10.43 -17.50
CA ILE A 219 -19.31 9.73 -16.77
C ILE A 219 -17.96 10.37 -17.11
N VAL A 220 -17.07 10.53 -16.14
CA VAL A 220 -15.73 11.07 -16.34
C VAL A 220 -14.66 10.08 -15.86
N LEU A 221 -13.82 9.68 -16.79
CA LEU A 221 -12.61 8.90 -16.55
C LEU A 221 -11.41 9.85 -16.55
N VAL A 222 -10.54 9.71 -15.56
CA VAL A 222 -9.23 10.37 -15.56
C VAL A 222 -8.18 9.31 -15.87
N THR A 223 -7.30 9.61 -16.83
CA THR A 223 -6.06 8.86 -17.02
C THR A 223 -4.88 9.75 -16.66
N VAL A 224 -4.10 9.40 -15.64
CA VAL A 224 -3.09 10.33 -15.09
C VAL A 224 -1.76 9.65 -14.88
N HIS A 225 -0.70 10.26 -15.39
CA HIS A 225 0.65 9.79 -15.16
C HIS A 225 1.18 10.35 -13.83
N SER A 226 0.79 9.71 -12.73
CA SER A 226 1.07 10.11 -11.34
C SER A 226 0.93 8.91 -10.41
N GLY A 227 1.76 8.80 -9.36
CA GLY A 227 1.55 7.82 -8.31
C GLY A 227 0.39 8.17 -7.36
N LEU A 228 0.10 7.27 -6.41
CA LEU A 228 -1.08 7.38 -5.55
C LEU A 228 -1.02 8.58 -4.59
N ASP A 229 -0.08 8.56 -3.64
CA ASP A 229 0.08 9.57 -2.58
C ASP A 229 1.49 9.61 -1.97
N GLY A 230 2.46 8.99 -2.65
CA GLY A 230 3.86 8.96 -2.20
C GLY A 230 4.53 10.34 -2.15
N ALA A 231 5.65 10.43 -1.44
CA ALA A 231 6.50 11.62 -1.54
C ALA A 231 7.01 11.81 -2.97
N SER A 232 7.28 13.06 -3.36
CA SER A 232 7.93 13.32 -4.65
C SER A 232 9.41 12.94 -4.60
N SER A 233 9.95 12.47 -5.73
CA SER A 233 11.37 12.17 -5.91
C SER A 233 12.27 13.42 -5.85
N TYR A 234 11.67 14.60 -5.78
CA TYR A 234 12.30 15.92 -5.73
C TYR A 234 11.70 16.75 -4.58
N ASP A 235 12.49 17.70 -4.08
CA ASP A 235 12.04 18.62 -3.04
C ASP A 235 11.11 19.68 -3.64
N THR A 236 9.81 19.56 -3.37
CA THR A 236 8.77 20.48 -3.85
C THR A 236 8.92 21.90 -3.30
N VAL A 237 9.55 22.07 -2.13
CA VAL A 237 9.76 23.39 -1.50
C VAL A 237 10.90 24.13 -2.20
N THR A 238 12.04 23.47 -2.36
CA THR A 238 13.22 24.09 -2.96
C THR A 238 13.07 24.30 -4.47
N THR A 239 12.44 23.36 -5.17
CA THR A 239 12.25 23.45 -6.63
C THR A 239 11.08 24.32 -7.04
N GLY A 240 10.09 24.50 -6.16
CA GLY A 240 8.79 25.10 -6.49
C GLY A 240 7.94 24.26 -7.44
N VAL A 241 8.37 23.04 -7.78
CA VAL A 241 7.62 22.11 -8.63
C VAL A 241 6.60 21.36 -7.76
N PRO A 242 5.31 21.30 -8.16
CA PRO A 242 4.27 20.60 -7.40
C PRO A 242 4.51 19.10 -7.29
N SER A 243 3.79 18.44 -6.36
CA SER A 243 3.94 17.00 -6.13
C SER A 243 3.63 16.16 -7.36
N GLU A 244 4.45 15.13 -7.61
CA GLU A 244 4.25 14.17 -8.71
C GLU A 244 3.21 13.08 -8.42
N ASN A 245 2.96 12.73 -7.16
CA ASN A 245 2.16 11.57 -6.74
C ASN A 245 0.89 12.06 -6.05
N VAL A 246 -0.19 12.19 -6.81
CA VAL A 246 -1.42 12.89 -6.38
C VAL A 246 -2.71 12.18 -6.78
N ALA A 247 -2.69 10.94 -7.28
CA ALA A 247 -3.91 10.25 -7.72
C ALA A 247 -4.99 10.14 -6.63
N ALA A 248 -4.58 9.84 -5.39
CA ALA A 248 -5.49 9.83 -4.24
C ALA A 248 -6.03 11.23 -3.91
N ARG A 249 -5.21 12.28 -4.13
CA ARG A 249 -5.61 13.68 -3.94
C ARG A 249 -6.62 14.12 -5.00
N ILE A 250 -6.45 13.70 -6.26
CA ILE A 250 -7.43 13.90 -7.32
C ILE A 250 -8.79 13.32 -6.90
N ALA A 251 -8.82 12.07 -6.43
CA ALA A 251 -10.05 11.43 -5.97
C ALA A 251 -10.75 12.19 -4.82
N ARG A 252 -9.97 12.80 -3.90
CA ARG A 252 -10.51 13.59 -2.79
C ARG A 252 -11.01 14.97 -3.21
N GLU A 253 -10.27 15.65 -4.09
CA GLU A 253 -10.40 17.11 -4.28
C GLU A 253 -11.03 17.52 -5.62
N VAL A 254 -11.10 16.61 -6.60
CA VAL A 254 -11.64 16.88 -7.94
C VAL A 254 -13.07 16.31 -8.04
N PRO A 255 -14.11 17.16 -7.91
CA PRO A 255 -15.49 16.69 -7.94
C PRO A 255 -15.88 16.18 -9.33
N GLY A 256 -16.71 15.14 -9.35
CA GLY A 256 -17.27 14.61 -10.59
C GLY A 256 -16.31 13.72 -11.39
N VAL A 257 -15.33 13.09 -10.76
CA VAL A 257 -14.56 11.98 -11.36
C VAL A 257 -15.20 10.66 -10.96
N ASP A 258 -15.35 9.73 -11.91
CA ASP A 258 -15.96 8.41 -11.64
C ASP A 258 -14.89 7.32 -11.47
N LEU A 259 -13.82 7.39 -12.27
CA LEU A 259 -12.71 6.45 -12.27
C LEU A 259 -11.38 7.17 -12.57
N ILE A 260 -10.29 6.75 -11.92
CA ILE A 260 -8.91 7.16 -12.19
C ILE A 260 -8.10 5.92 -12.56
N LEU A 261 -7.61 5.87 -13.80
CA LEU A 261 -6.49 5.03 -14.18
C LEU A 261 -5.20 5.82 -13.96
N TYR A 262 -4.26 5.30 -13.18
CA TYR A 262 -2.99 5.99 -12.90
C TYR A 262 -1.77 5.10 -13.15
N GLY A 263 -0.60 5.73 -13.26
CA GLY A 263 0.69 5.13 -13.68
C GLY A 263 1.88 5.59 -12.84
N HIS A 264 3.06 5.71 -13.46
CA HIS A 264 4.31 6.29 -12.90
C HIS A 264 5.02 5.43 -11.84
N SER A 265 4.27 4.96 -10.85
CA SER A 265 4.86 4.27 -9.67
C SER A 265 5.30 2.84 -9.95
N HIS A 266 4.93 2.29 -11.11
CA HIS A 266 5.06 0.88 -11.49
C HIS A 266 4.48 -0.11 -10.48
N GLN A 267 3.59 0.33 -9.59
CA GLN A 267 2.90 -0.54 -8.65
C GLN A 267 1.71 -1.23 -9.33
N GLU A 268 1.12 -2.18 -8.64
CA GLU A 268 -0.12 -2.81 -9.08
C GLU A 268 -1.20 -2.55 -8.02
N MET A 269 -2.29 -1.92 -8.44
CA MET A 269 -3.46 -1.66 -7.62
C MET A 269 -4.69 -2.15 -8.38
N PRO A 270 -5.21 -3.35 -8.07
CA PRO A 270 -6.37 -3.91 -8.75
C PRO A 270 -7.63 -3.06 -8.57
N ASP A 271 -7.85 -2.61 -7.34
CA ASP A 271 -8.94 -1.72 -6.96
C ASP A 271 -8.60 -0.92 -5.68
N THR A 272 -9.08 0.30 -5.62
CA THR A 272 -9.32 1.06 -4.38
C THR A 272 -10.36 2.15 -4.68
N THR A 273 -11.18 2.54 -3.72
CA THR A 273 -12.15 3.63 -3.91
C THR A 273 -11.93 4.71 -2.87
N ILE A 274 -11.74 5.94 -3.32
CA ILE A 274 -11.53 7.11 -2.46
C ILE A 274 -12.60 8.14 -2.79
N ASN A 275 -13.38 8.55 -1.79
CA ASN A 275 -14.45 9.54 -1.95
C ASN A 275 -15.41 9.20 -3.11
N GLY A 276 -15.75 7.92 -3.23
CA GLY A 276 -16.62 7.44 -4.31
C GLY A 276 -16.00 7.51 -5.70
N VAL A 277 -14.68 7.61 -5.85
CA VAL A 277 -13.93 7.51 -7.12
C VAL A 277 -13.15 6.20 -7.15
N LEU A 278 -13.30 5.38 -8.19
CA LEU A 278 -12.56 4.11 -8.31
C LEU A 278 -11.16 4.39 -8.86
N LEU A 279 -10.10 3.88 -8.24
CA LEU A 279 -8.74 3.99 -8.71
C LEU A 279 -8.18 2.60 -9.03
N MET A 280 -7.45 2.51 -10.14
CA MET A 280 -6.76 1.29 -10.56
C MET A 280 -5.43 1.62 -11.23
N GLN A 281 -4.45 0.75 -11.04
CA GLN A 281 -3.14 0.80 -11.71
C GLN A 281 -2.72 -0.62 -12.10
N PRO A 282 -2.60 -0.95 -13.39
CA PRO A 282 -1.99 -2.19 -13.82
C PRO A 282 -0.47 -2.16 -13.64
N LYS A 283 0.15 -3.33 -13.57
CA LYS A 283 1.60 -3.46 -13.49
C LYS A 283 2.25 -3.05 -14.82
N ASN A 284 3.36 -2.33 -14.72
CA ASN A 284 4.16 -1.84 -15.85
C ASN A 284 4.55 -2.95 -16.85
N TRP A 285 5.02 -2.52 -18.02
CA TRP A 285 5.51 -3.36 -19.12
C TRP A 285 4.44 -4.28 -19.74
N ALA A 286 3.17 -3.91 -19.56
CA ALA A 286 2.03 -4.76 -19.87
C ALA A 286 2.14 -6.14 -19.20
N THR A 287 2.66 -6.18 -17.97
CA THR A 287 2.68 -7.41 -17.15
C THR A 287 1.25 -7.78 -16.75
N SER A 288 0.40 -6.78 -16.52
CA SER A 288 -1.03 -6.96 -16.33
C SER A 288 -1.85 -5.86 -17.03
N VAL A 289 -3.16 -6.10 -17.11
CA VAL A 289 -4.16 -5.19 -17.67
C VAL A 289 -5.22 -4.93 -16.61
N ALA A 290 -5.52 -3.68 -16.32
CA ALA A 290 -6.58 -3.32 -15.39
C ALA A 290 -7.93 -3.33 -16.12
N VAL A 291 -8.97 -3.88 -15.50
CA VAL A 291 -10.31 -3.98 -16.07
C VAL A 291 -11.30 -3.55 -15.00
N ALA A 292 -12.08 -2.50 -15.29
CA ALA A 292 -13.17 -2.03 -14.46
C ALA A 292 -14.51 -2.25 -15.16
N HIS A 293 -15.50 -2.67 -14.39
CA HIS A 293 -16.91 -2.70 -14.78
C HIS A 293 -17.63 -1.55 -14.11
N LEU A 294 -18.29 -0.70 -14.90
CA LEU A 294 -19.13 0.39 -14.41
C LEU A 294 -20.57 0.11 -14.84
N THR A 295 -21.38 -0.38 -13.91
CA THR A 295 -22.82 -0.54 -14.13
C THR A 295 -23.48 0.83 -14.06
N LEU A 296 -23.98 1.31 -15.19
CA LEU A 296 -24.69 2.57 -15.32
C LEU A 296 -26.20 2.34 -15.23
N LEU A 297 -26.87 3.24 -14.54
CA LEU A 297 -28.33 3.30 -14.46
C LEU A 297 -28.80 4.60 -15.10
N ARG A 298 -29.83 4.51 -15.95
CA ARG A 298 -30.49 5.68 -16.52
C ARG A 298 -31.68 6.09 -15.68
N THR A 299 -31.59 7.27 -15.06
CA THR A 299 -32.67 7.85 -14.26
C THR A 299 -33.03 9.23 -14.81
N ALA A 300 -34.31 9.49 -15.06
CA ALA A 300 -34.80 10.74 -15.64
C ALA A 300 -34.04 11.17 -16.92
N GLY A 301 -33.70 10.19 -17.77
CA GLY A 301 -33.00 10.42 -19.04
C GLY A 301 -31.47 10.60 -18.94
N LYS A 302 -30.90 10.66 -17.73
CA LYS A 302 -29.44 10.82 -17.50
C LYS A 302 -28.81 9.53 -17.01
N TRP A 303 -27.62 9.23 -17.51
CA TRP A 303 -26.79 8.12 -17.04
C TRP A 303 -26.00 8.51 -15.80
N ALA A 304 -25.91 7.59 -14.83
CA ALA A 304 -25.04 7.71 -13.66
C ALA A 304 -24.45 6.33 -13.30
N VAL A 305 -23.27 6.31 -12.67
CA VAL A 305 -22.68 5.07 -12.16
C VAL A 305 -23.47 4.59 -10.95
N ALA A 306 -24.01 3.38 -11.02
CA ALA A 306 -24.71 2.73 -9.91
C ALA A 306 -23.80 1.78 -9.13
N GLN A 307 -22.93 1.05 -9.85
CA GLN A 307 -21.94 0.15 -9.24
C GLN A 307 -20.64 0.19 -10.03
N LYS A 308 -19.54 -0.08 -9.32
CA LYS A 308 -18.23 -0.19 -9.92
C LYS A 308 -17.31 -1.13 -9.16
N ASP A 309 -16.51 -1.86 -9.91
CA ASP A 309 -15.44 -2.70 -9.41
C ASP A 309 -14.32 -2.78 -10.45
N SER A 310 -13.12 -3.13 -10.01
CA SER A 310 -12.00 -3.39 -10.90
C SER A 310 -11.14 -4.55 -10.43
N ARG A 311 -10.38 -5.08 -11.37
CA ARG A 311 -9.39 -6.13 -11.16
C ARG A 311 -8.23 -5.96 -12.13
N VAL A 312 -7.15 -6.70 -11.89
CA VAL A 312 -6.07 -6.87 -12.86
C VAL A 312 -6.09 -8.27 -13.44
N ILE A 313 -5.75 -8.37 -14.72
CA ILE A 313 -5.58 -9.63 -15.44
C ILE A 313 -4.11 -9.72 -15.85
N GLN A 314 -3.43 -10.80 -15.46
CA GLN A 314 -2.03 -11.02 -15.83
C GLN A 314 -1.92 -11.35 -17.32
N SER A 315 -0.95 -10.75 -18.01
CA SER A 315 -0.69 -10.99 -19.43
C SER A 315 -0.07 -12.37 -19.70
N ALA A 316 0.64 -12.91 -18.70
CA ALA A 316 1.26 -14.23 -18.78
C ALA A 316 0.23 -15.32 -19.11
N GLY A 317 0.58 -16.23 -20.02
CA GLY A 317 -0.30 -17.31 -20.46
C GLY A 317 -1.30 -16.95 -21.57
N HIS A 318 -1.45 -15.68 -21.93
CA HIS A 318 -2.25 -15.28 -23.09
C HIS A 318 -1.43 -15.30 -24.39
N ALA A 319 -2.07 -15.71 -25.50
CA ALA A 319 -1.45 -15.66 -26.83
C ALA A 319 -1.18 -14.21 -27.28
N GLU A 320 -0.18 -14.01 -28.15
CA GLU A 320 0.09 -12.68 -28.74
C GLU A 320 -0.91 -12.36 -29.86
N SER A 321 -1.40 -11.12 -29.88
CA SER A 321 -2.33 -10.63 -30.91
C SER A 321 -1.64 -10.54 -32.28
N PRO A 322 -2.17 -11.22 -33.32
CA PRO A 322 -1.63 -11.15 -34.67
C PRO A 322 -1.59 -9.72 -35.25
N ALA A 323 -2.55 -8.88 -34.88
CA ALA A 323 -2.63 -7.49 -35.35
C ALA A 323 -1.47 -6.65 -34.79
N VAL A 324 -1.18 -6.77 -33.49
CA VAL A 324 -0.05 -6.08 -32.86
C VAL A 324 1.28 -6.60 -33.39
N LEU A 325 1.40 -7.92 -33.60
CA LEU A 325 2.57 -8.49 -34.24
C LEU A 325 2.78 -7.88 -35.62
N ALA A 326 1.78 -7.94 -36.51
CA ALA A 326 1.90 -7.35 -37.84
C ALA A 326 2.28 -5.86 -37.83
N ALA A 327 1.65 -5.07 -36.94
CA ALA A 327 1.92 -3.63 -36.81
C ALA A 327 3.34 -3.28 -36.33
N THR A 328 4.01 -4.20 -35.62
CA THR A 328 5.31 -3.95 -34.98
C THR A 328 6.47 -4.71 -35.63
N ASP A 329 6.22 -5.46 -36.71
CA ASP A 329 7.15 -6.43 -37.24
C ASP A 329 8.44 -5.84 -37.82
N ALA A 330 8.32 -4.77 -38.60
CA ALA A 330 9.48 -4.09 -39.16
C ALA A 330 10.40 -3.52 -38.05
N ALA A 331 9.81 -2.88 -37.04
CA ALA A 331 10.55 -2.36 -35.89
C ALA A 331 11.19 -3.49 -35.09
N HIS A 332 10.47 -4.57 -34.81
CA HIS A 332 11.01 -5.75 -34.13
C HIS A 332 12.24 -6.30 -34.84
N ARG A 333 12.15 -6.54 -36.17
CA ARG A 333 13.29 -7.03 -36.97
C ARG A 333 14.47 -6.07 -36.96
N ALA A 334 14.22 -4.77 -37.08
CA ALA A 334 15.28 -3.75 -37.01
C ALA A 334 15.95 -3.72 -35.64
N THR A 335 15.19 -3.85 -34.56
CA THR A 335 15.72 -3.90 -33.20
C THR A 335 16.51 -5.17 -32.94
N VAL A 336 16.01 -6.35 -33.35
CA VAL A 336 16.75 -7.61 -33.26
C VAL A 336 18.09 -7.49 -34.00
N ALA A 337 18.06 -6.99 -35.25
CA ALA A 337 19.29 -6.77 -36.01
C ALA A 337 20.27 -5.83 -35.30
N TRP A 338 19.78 -4.73 -34.73
CA TRP A 338 20.63 -3.79 -33.98
C TRP A 338 21.23 -4.41 -32.72
N VAL A 339 20.44 -5.12 -31.90
CA VAL A 339 20.95 -5.71 -30.64
C VAL A 339 21.92 -6.86 -30.88
N THR A 340 21.83 -7.56 -32.02
CA THR A 340 22.72 -8.67 -32.38
C THR A 340 23.92 -8.27 -33.22
N THR A 341 23.97 -7.06 -33.79
CA THR A 341 25.10 -6.62 -34.60
C THR A 341 26.34 -6.37 -33.71
N PRO A 342 27.53 -6.86 -34.10
CA PRO A 342 28.78 -6.53 -33.40
C PRO A 342 29.03 -5.02 -33.36
N ILE A 343 29.18 -4.47 -32.16
CA ILE A 343 29.49 -3.05 -31.91
C ILE A 343 30.93 -2.82 -31.45
N GLY A 344 31.63 -3.89 -31.11
CA GLY A 344 33.03 -3.89 -30.71
C GLY A 344 33.53 -5.32 -30.52
N ARG A 345 34.69 -5.47 -29.90
CA ARG A 345 35.29 -6.78 -29.60
C ARG A 345 36.16 -6.74 -28.35
N THR A 346 36.42 -7.91 -27.79
CA THR A 346 37.47 -8.11 -26.78
C THR A 346 38.28 -9.36 -27.12
N THR A 347 39.55 -9.42 -26.73
CA THR A 347 40.45 -10.55 -27.05
C THR A 347 40.47 -11.62 -25.97
N VAL A 348 39.93 -11.32 -24.79
CA VAL A 348 39.92 -12.19 -23.61
C VAL A 348 38.52 -12.23 -23.00
N SER A 349 38.18 -13.30 -22.27
CA SER A 349 36.89 -13.39 -21.60
C SER A 349 36.88 -12.70 -20.22
N TRP A 350 35.78 -12.02 -19.89
CA TRP A 350 35.56 -11.27 -18.65
C TRP A 350 34.37 -11.94 -17.95
N ARG A 351 34.43 -12.17 -16.64
CA ARG A 351 33.36 -12.83 -15.87
C ARG A 351 32.99 -11.99 -14.65
N ALA A 352 31.71 -11.98 -14.29
CA ALA A 352 31.19 -11.40 -13.04
C ALA A 352 30.96 -12.47 -11.95
N ASP A 353 31.41 -13.70 -12.16
CA ASP A 353 31.07 -14.86 -11.33
C ASP A 353 31.62 -14.78 -9.90
N SER A 354 32.65 -13.97 -9.68
CA SER A 354 33.21 -13.65 -8.36
C SER A 354 32.89 -12.24 -7.88
N ALA A 355 32.15 -11.44 -8.66
CA ALA A 355 32.05 -9.98 -8.49
C ALA A 355 31.54 -9.51 -7.12
N ARG A 356 30.76 -10.35 -6.42
CA ARG A 356 30.29 -9.99 -5.07
C ARG A 356 31.35 -10.19 -4.01
N VAL A 357 32.34 -11.07 -4.21
CA VAL A 357 33.37 -11.42 -3.20
C VAL A 357 34.79 -10.97 -3.57
N VAL A 358 35.02 -10.68 -4.86
CA VAL A 358 36.29 -10.20 -5.40
C VAL A 358 36.00 -9.15 -6.47
N ASP A 359 36.85 -8.14 -6.53
CA ASP A 359 36.79 -7.11 -7.56
C ASP A 359 37.00 -7.68 -8.98
N THR A 360 36.24 -7.20 -9.97
CA THR A 360 36.27 -7.77 -11.33
C THR A 360 36.31 -6.69 -12.42
N PRO A 361 37.11 -6.89 -13.50
CA PRO A 361 37.17 -5.95 -14.62
C PRO A 361 35.82 -5.68 -15.30
N LEU A 362 34.88 -6.63 -15.21
CA LEU A 362 33.57 -6.52 -15.85
C LEU A 362 32.66 -5.51 -15.12
N ILE A 363 32.73 -5.45 -13.79
CA ILE A 363 32.00 -4.43 -13.03
C ILE A 363 32.72 -3.08 -13.11
N ASP A 364 34.05 -3.07 -13.11
CA ASP A 364 34.83 -1.84 -13.30
C ASP A 364 34.58 -1.16 -14.64
N LEU A 365 34.25 -1.92 -15.70
CA LEU A 365 33.78 -1.34 -16.95
C LEU A 365 32.55 -0.44 -16.75
N ILE A 366 31.60 -0.88 -15.92
CA ILE A 366 30.38 -0.12 -15.62
C ILE A 366 30.73 1.12 -14.80
N LEU A 367 31.43 0.91 -13.68
CA LEU A 367 31.79 1.97 -12.75
C LEU A 367 32.61 3.07 -13.42
N GLU A 368 33.62 2.71 -14.22
CA GLU A 368 34.45 3.69 -14.91
C GLU A 368 33.71 4.38 -16.07
N THR A 369 32.73 3.74 -16.68
CA THR A 369 31.87 4.38 -17.68
C THR A 369 30.99 5.44 -17.01
N GLU A 370 30.34 5.10 -15.90
CA GLU A 370 29.54 6.03 -15.10
C GLU A 370 30.37 7.21 -14.56
N ARG A 371 31.56 6.92 -14.02
CA ARG A 371 32.48 7.93 -13.47
C ARG A 371 32.99 8.88 -14.54
N LYS A 372 33.36 8.38 -15.72
CA LYS A 372 33.84 9.21 -16.85
C LYS A 372 32.72 10.06 -17.47
N ALA A 373 31.50 9.52 -17.59
CA ALA A 373 30.37 10.24 -18.15
C ALA A 373 29.95 11.44 -17.28
N THR A 374 30.03 11.29 -15.96
CA THR A 374 29.66 12.34 -14.99
C THR A 374 30.82 13.25 -14.60
N GLY A 375 32.06 12.77 -14.68
CA GLY A 375 33.23 13.44 -14.10
C GLY A 375 33.30 13.32 -12.57
N ALA A 376 32.55 12.40 -11.96
CA ALA A 376 32.48 12.23 -10.51
C ALA A 376 33.78 11.67 -9.89
N ASP A 377 33.95 11.89 -8.59
CA ASP A 377 35.06 11.36 -7.80
C ASP A 377 34.95 9.84 -7.65
N LEU A 378 33.72 9.35 -7.45
CA LEU A 378 33.38 7.97 -7.15
C LEU A 378 32.28 7.49 -8.12
N ALA A 379 32.17 6.18 -8.30
CA ALA A 379 31.00 5.56 -8.95
C ALA A 379 30.53 4.34 -8.15
N SER A 380 29.25 3.97 -8.25
CA SER A 380 28.68 2.83 -7.54
C SER A 380 27.66 2.08 -8.39
N THR A 381 27.80 0.75 -8.40
CA THR A 381 26.91 -0.15 -9.14
C THR A 381 26.85 -1.52 -8.49
N ALA A 382 25.76 -2.26 -8.73
CA ALA A 382 25.61 -3.61 -8.21
C ALA A 382 26.12 -4.67 -9.21
N ALA A 383 26.54 -5.82 -8.69
CA ALA A 383 26.75 -7.02 -9.50
C ALA A 383 25.40 -7.74 -9.73
N PHE A 384 24.64 -7.31 -10.74
CA PHE A 384 23.28 -7.79 -10.99
C PHE A 384 23.19 -9.29 -11.28
N SER A 385 24.03 -9.79 -12.19
CA SER A 385 24.10 -11.21 -12.56
C SER A 385 25.52 -11.74 -12.44
N LEU A 386 25.67 -12.85 -11.71
CA LEU A 386 26.94 -13.57 -11.59
C LEU A 386 27.25 -14.42 -12.84
N ASP A 387 26.27 -14.64 -13.72
CA ASP A 387 26.46 -15.35 -14.98
C ASP A 387 26.83 -14.41 -16.13
N ALA A 388 26.92 -13.10 -15.86
CA ALA A 388 27.32 -12.11 -16.85
C ALA A 388 28.78 -12.30 -17.30
N SER A 389 29.01 -12.17 -18.60
CA SER A 389 30.34 -12.22 -19.19
C SER A 389 30.46 -11.43 -20.47
N LEU A 390 31.70 -11.08 -20.83
CA LEU A 390 32.05 -10.71 -22.20
C LEU A 390 33.04 -11.76 -22.68
N ASP A 391 32.60 -12.67 -23.56
CA ASP A 391 33.47 -13.69 -24.11
C ASP A 391 34.42 -13.10 -25.16
N SER A 392 35.59 -13.74 -25.33
CA SER A 392 36.53 -13.36 -26.40
C SER A 392 35.82 -13.40 -27.77
N GLY A 393 36.00 -12.34 -28.54
CA GLY A 393 35.35 -12.14 -29.83
C GLY A 393 34.49 -10.88 -29.88
N ALA A 394 33.42 -10.95 -30.67
CA ALA A 394 32.52 -9.82 -30.92
C ALA A 394 31.66 -9.50 -29.69
N ILE A 395 31.52 -8.20 -29.40
CA ILE A 395 30.60 -7.68 -28.39
C ILE A 395 29.40 -7.08 -29.12
N THR A 396 28.20 -7.48 -28.72
CA THR A 396 26.92 -6.96 -29.23
C THR A 396 26.26 -6.06 -28.20
N ALA A 397 25.30 -5.22 -28.63
CA ALA A 397 24.55 -4.39 -27.70
C ALA A 397 23.72 -5.25 -26.72
N ALA A 398 23.10 -6.34 -27.18
CA ALA A 398 22.42 -7.30 -26.31
C ALA A 398 23.34 -7.80 -25.18
N ARG A 399 24.61 -8.10 -25.48
CA ARG A 399 25.53 -8.62 -24.45
C ARG A 399 25.83 -7.59 -23.35
N LEU A 400 25.96 -6.32 -23.70
CA LEU A 400 26.13 -5.24 -22.72
C LEU A 400 24.85 -4.93 -21.94
N GLN A 401 23.69 -5.09 -22.58
CA GLN A 401 22.41 -4.93 -21.89
C GLN A 401 22.12 -6.10 -20.95
N ALA A 402 22.52 -7.32 -21.28
CA ALA A 402 22.44 -8.46 -20.37
C ALA A 402 23.36 -8.28 -19.13
N LEU A 403 24.46 -7.54 -19.28
CA LEU A 403 25.34 -7.15 -18.16
C LEU A 403 24.65 -6.15 -17.22
N TYR A 404 23.92 -5.18 -17.77
CA TYR A 404 23.17 -4.16 -17.02
C TYR A 404 21.69 -4.24 -17.40
N PRO A 405 20.89 -5.15 -16.80
CA PRO A 405 19.56 -5.51 -17.32
C PRO A 405 18.44 -4.51 -16.97
N TYR A 406 18.78 -3.39 -16.30
CA TYR A 406 17.82 -2.40 -15.84
C TYR A 406 17.84 -1.13 -16.70
N ASP A 407 16.68 -0.50 -16.83
CA ASP A 407 16.47 0.78 -17.55
C ASP A 407 16.92 1.99 -16.72
N ASN A 408 17.94 1.80 -15.88
CA ASN A 408 18.41 2.84 -14.98
C ASN A 408 19.10 3.97 -15.75
N THR A 409 18.83 5.20 -15.32
CA THR A 409 19.53 6.38 -15.81
C THR A 409 20.61 6.82 -14.83
N LEU A 410 21.66 7.44 -15.36
CA LEU A 410 22.82 7.87 -14.59
C LEU A 410 22.50 9.15 -13.80
N ARG A 411 22.93 9.18 -12.55
CA ARG A 411 22.90 10.34 -11.66
C ARG A 411 24.27 10.53 -11.02
N ALA A 412 24.55 11.74 -10.54
CA ALA A 412 25.58 11.94 -9.52
C ALA A 412 25.09 12.83 -8.40
N VAL A 413 25.44 12.48 -7.17
CA VAL A 413 25.09 13.22 -5.95
C VAL A 413 26.34 13.65 -5.20
N ARG A 414 26.23 14.73 -4.42
CA ARG A 414 27.28 15.13 -3.47
C ARG A 414 27.04 14.52 -2.10
N ILE A 415 28.01 13.79 -1.60
CA ILE A 415 27.95 13.09 -0.32
C ILE A 415 29.14 13.45 0.57
N THR A 416 28.94 13.31 1.88
CA THR A 416 30.00 13.42 2.88
C THR A 416 30.78 12.11 3.03
N GLY A 417 31.98 12.16 3.62
CA GLY A 417 32.74 10.96 3.97
C GLY A 417 32.02 10.04 4.97
N ARG A 418 31.16 10.60 5.83
CA ARG A 418 30.24 9.83 6.67
C ARG A 418 29.24 9.05 5.83
N GLN A 419 28.55 9.72 4.91
CA GLN A 419 27.57 9.08 4.02
C GLN A 419 28.22 8.00 3.14
N LEU A 420 29.44 8.20 2.66
CA LEU A 420 30.19 7.19 1.92
C LEU A 420 30.44 5.92 2.77
N ARG A 421 30.84 6.09 4.04
CA ARG A 421 31.01 4.98 4.96
C ARG A 421 29.69 4.26 5.22
N ASP A 422 28.64 5.00 5.53
CA ASP A 422 27.31 4.45 5.80
C ASP A 422 26.78 3.66 4.59
N TYR A 423 27.03 4.17 3.37
CA TYR A 423 26.71 3.48 2.12
C TYR A 423 27.40 2.12 1.98
N LEU A 424 28.71 2.07 2.26
CA LEU A 424 29.50 0.83 2.19
C LEU A 424 29.11 -0.16 3.29
N GLU A 425 28.84 0.32 4.51
CA GLU A 425 28.33 -0.52 5.61
C GLU A 425 26.97 -1.12 5.28
N HIS A 426 26.10 -0.33 4.65
CA HIS A 426 24.78 -0.79 4.21
C HIS A 426 24.87 -1.86 3.12
N SER A 427 25.80 -1.68 2.17
CA SER A 427 26.11 -2.69 1.14
C SER A 427 26.63 -3.99 1.78
N ALA A 428 27.49 -3.88 2.79
CA ALA A 428 28.10 -5.03 3.48
C ALA A 428 27.11 -5.92 4.24
N ARG A 429 25.83 -5.52 4.37
CA ARG A 429 24.74 -6.35 4.90
C ARG A 429 24.43 -7.58 4.05
N TYR A 430 24.88 -7.61 2.79
CA TYR A 430 24.85 -8.82 1.95
C TYR A 430 25.51 -10.03 2.63
N TYR A 431 26.43 -9.77 3.57
CA TYR A 431 27.05 -10.78 4.41
C TYR A 431 26.39 -10.82 5.78
N ARG A 432 26.30 -12.01 6.36
CA ARG A 432 25.94 -12.23 7.77
C ARG A 432 26.98 -13.12 8.45
N THR A 433 26.94 -13.16 9.77
CA THR A 433 27.71 -14.11 10.56
C THR A 433 26.79 -15.28 10.88
N ALA A 434 27.13 -16.49 10.45
CA ALA A 434 26.38 -17.70 10.77
C ALA A 434 26.48 -18.02 12.27
N ALA A 435 25.60 -18.92 12.76
CA ALA A 435 25.55 -19.28 14.18
C ALA A 435 26.87 -19.85 14.73
N ASP A 436 27.73 -20.39 13.86
CA ASP A 436 29.06 -20.91 14.19
C ASP A 436 30.17 -19.85 14.13
N GLY A 437 29.82 -18.57 13.91
CA GLY A 437 30.77 -17.46 13.82
C GLY A 437 31.39 -17.27 12.42
N THR A 438 31.04 -18.09 11.43
CA THR A 438 31.62 -17.98 10.09
C THR A 438 30.89 -16.94 9.22
N PRO A 439 31.60 -16.14 8.40
CA PRO A 439 30.95 -15.30 7.40
C PRO A 439 30.17 -16.14 6.38
N SER A 440 28.93 -15.75 6.11
CA SER A 440 28.06 -16.37 5.11
C SER A 440 27.30 -15.31 4.31
N VAL A 441 26.78 -15.69 3.14
CA VAL A 441 25.83 -14.86 2.39
C VAL A 441 24.50 -14.81 3.14
N ASP A 442 23.89 -13.62 3.19
CA ASP A 442 22.54 -13.45 3.72
C ASP A 442 21.50 -13.59 2.61
N PRO A 443 20.72 -14.69 2.57
CA PRO A 443 19.73 -14.90 1.51
C PRO A 443 18.55 -13.90 1.58
N SER A 444 18.39 -13.17 2.68
CA SER A 444 17.38 -12.11 2.79
C SER A 444 17.78 -10.82 2.05
N VAL A 445 19.07 -10.66 1.70
CA VAL A 445 19.56 -9.51 0.95
C VAL A 445 19.76 -9.91 -0.51
N ALA A 446 18.81 -9.49 -1.34
CA ALA A 446 18.91 -9.73 -2.79
C ALA A 446 20.24 -9.20 -3.34
N GLY A 447 20.92 -9.99 -4.17
CA GLY A 447 22.29 -9.68 -4.59
C GLY A 447 22.46 -8.41 -5.43
N TYR A 448 21.41 -7.92 -6.06
CA TYR A 448 21.40 -6.60 -6.70
C TYR A 448 21.38 -5.43 -5.68
N ASN A 449 21.32 -5.70 -4.36
CA ASN A 449 21.49 -4.72 -3.28
C ASN A 449 22.90 -4.77 -2.64
N PHE A 450 23.83 -5.51 -3.24
CA PHE A 450 25.26 -5.39 -2.94
C PHE A 450 25.92 -4.49 -3.98
N ASP A 451 26.28 -3.28 -3.56
CA ASP A 451 26.96 -2.30 -4.38
C ASP A 451 28.46 -2.28 -4.15
N ILE A 452 29.18 -2.08 -5.25
CA ILE A 452 30.63 -1.91 -5.32
C ILE A 452 30.89 -0.46 -5.70
N VAL A 453 31.80 0.19 -4.97
CA VAL A 453 32.20 1.57 -5.22
C VAL A 453 33.57 1.62 -5.88
N ALA A 454 33.70 2.34 -7.00
CA ALA A 454 34.99 2.72 -7.60
C ALA A 454 35.44 4.11 -7.13
N GLY A 455 36.76 4.35 -7.19
CA GLY A 455 37.38 5.65 -6.88
C GLY A 455 37.88 5.80 -5.44
N ALA A 456 37.45 4.94 -4.52
CA ALA A 456 37.96 4.84 -3.16
C ALA A 456 38.50 3.43 -2.87
N ASN A 457 39.56 3.32 -2.05
CA ASN A 457 40.08 2.05 -1.58
C ASN A 457 39.43 1.67 -0.24
N TYR A 458 38.89 0.46 -0.10
CA TYR A 458 38.25 0.03 1.15
C TYR A 458 38.37 -1.46 1.47
N THR A 459 38.26 -1.79 2.76
CA THR A 459 38.30 -3.16 3.28
C THR A 459 37.01 -3.46 4.03
N LEU A 460 36.37 -4.59 3.71
CA LEU A 460 35.22 -5.12 4.43
C LEU A 460 35.66 -6.27 5.34
N ASP A 461 35.79 -6.01 6.64
CA ASP A 461 36.10 -7.00 7.66
C ASP A 461 34.82 -7.66 8.17
N LEU A 462 34.52 -8.85 7.67
CA LEU A 462 33.32 -9.62 8.00
C LEU A 462 33.38 -10.28 9.37
N SER A 463 34.52 -10.24 10.06
CA SER A 463 34.61 -10.64 11.47
C SER A 463 33.94 -9.62 12.40
N ARG A 464 33.70 -8.40 11.90
CA ARG A 464 33.06 -7.33 12.66
C ARG A 464 31.53 -7.36 12.53
N PRO A 465 30.82 -6.85 13.55
CA PRO A 465 29.37 -6.65 13.47
C PRO A 465 28.97 -5.82 12.25
N VAL A 466 27.81 -6.12 11.69
CA VAL A 466 27.16 -5.30 10.66
C VAL A 466 27.12 -3.84 11.11
N GLY A 467 27.50 -2.90 10.24
CA GLY A 467 27.61 -1.47 10.56
C GLY A 467 28.98 -1.03 11.06
N GLN A 468 29.92 -1.96 11.25
CA GLN A 468 31.31 -1.68 11.64
C GLN A 468 32.35 -2.43 10.79
N ARG A 469 31.96 -2.88 9.59
CA ARG A 469 32.78 -3.75 8.73
C ARG A 469 33.77 -2.98 7.86
N VAL A 470 33.57 -1.69 7.60
CA VAL A 470 34.47 -0.88 6.79
C VAL A 470 35.68 -0.46 7.65
N THR A 471 36.78 -1.20 7.58
CA THR A 471 37.98 -0.96 8.42
C THR A 471 38.98 -0.01 7.79
N THR A 472 39.11 -0.06 6.46
CA THR A 472 39.90 0.88 5.67
C THR A 472 38.97 1.63 4.73
N LEU A 473 39.14 2.94 4.60
CA LEU A 473 38.47 3.77 3.60
C LEU A 473 39.37 4.95 3.24
N GLU A 474 39.92 4.92 2.03
CA GLU A 474 40.88 5.90 1.54
C GLU A 474 40.49 6.44 0.16
N PHE A 475 40.76 7.71 -0.07
CA PHE A 475 40.62 8.35 -1.38
C PHE A 475 41.97 8.96 -1.78
N LYS A 476 42.51 8.55 -2.93
CA LYS A 476 43.84 8.97 -3.42
C LYS A 476 44.96 8.78 -2.37
N GLY A 477 44.91 7.68 -1.62
CA GLY A 477 45.90 7.35 -0.58
C GLY A 477 45.75 8.12 0.74
N ARG A 478 44.70 8.94 0.89
CA ARG A 478 44.37 9.64 2.15
C ARG A 478 43.15 9.00 2.80
N ALA A 479 43.20 8.76 4.11
CA ALA A 479 42.05 8.33 4.89
C ALA A 479 40.87 9.32 4.75
N VAL A 480 39.67 8.79 4.53
CA VAL A 480 38.44 9.59 4.37
C VAL A 480 37.94 10.05 5.74
N ALA A 481 37.89 11.36 5.94
CA ALA A 481 37.32 12.00 7.12
C ALA A 481 35.78 12.12 6.98
N PRO A 482 35.00 12.08 8.09
CA PRO A 482 33.54 12.18 8.03
C PRO A 482 33.02 13.43 7.30
N THR A 483 33.79 14.53 7.32
CA THR A 483 33.44 15.83 6.74
C THR A 483 33.98 16.04 5.32
N ASP A 484 34.74 15.09 4.77
CA ASP A 484 35.17 15.16 3.37
C ASP A 484 33.95 15.17 2.44
N SER A 485 34.08 15.78 1.26
CA SER A 485 32.99 15.92 0.29
C SER A 485 33.37 15.27 -1.02
N PHE A 486 32.48 14.43 -1.55
CA PHE A 486 32.69 13.65 -2.78
C PHE A 486 31.48 13.76 -3.69
N THR A 487 31.72 13.63 -4.99
CA THR A 487 30.67 13.35 -5.97
C THR A 487 30.63 11.84 -6.24
N LEU A 488 29.45 11.24 -6.09
CA LEU A 488 29.21 9.81 -6.33
C LEU A 488 28.28 9.65 -7.53
N ALA A 489 28.77 9.06 -8.61
CA ALA A 489 27.97 8.60 -9.74
C ALA A 489 27.29 7.27 -9.41
N LEU A 490 26.01 7.14 -9.73
CA LEU A 490 25.22 5.94 -9.45
C LEU A 490 23.93 5.96 -10.29
N ASN A 491 23.20 4.85 -10.27
CA ASN A 491 21.88 4.81 -10.91
C ASN A 491 20.82 5.62 -10.15
N ASN A 492 19.80 6.07 -10.88
CA ASN A 492 18.63 6.78 -10.34
C ASN A 492 17.90 5.97 -9.25
N TYR A 493 17.82 4.64 -9.37
CA TYR A 493 17.21 3.77 -8.34
C TYR A 493 17.87 3.92 -6.97
N ARG A 494 19.21 3.94 -6.91
CA ARG A 494 19.97 4.14 -5.66
C ARG A 494 19.88 5.57 -5.17
N GLN A 495 19.93 6.55 -6.09
CA GLN A 495 19.83 7.96 -5.73
C GLN A 495 18.52 8.25 -4.99
N THR A 496 17.41 7.61 -5.35
CA THR A 496 16.12 7.74 -4.66
C THR A 496 15.96 6.81 -3.45
N GLY A 497 17.04 6.17 -2.97
CA GLY A 497 17.05 5.31 -1.78
C GLY A 497 16.70 3.84 -2.02
N GLY A 498 16.57 3.40 -3.28
CA GLY A 498 16.30 2.01 -3.64
C GLY A 498 17.31 1.03 -3.05
N GLY A 499 16.85 -0.11 -2.54
CA GLY A 499 17.68 -1.05 -1.77
C GLY A 499 17.92 -0.64 -0.31
N GLY A 500 17.22 0.39 0.17
CA GLY A 500 17.32 0.89 1.55
C GLY A 500 18.49 1.86 1.77
N TYR A 501 19.09 2.40 0.71
CA TYR A 501 20.23 3.32 0.78
C TYR A 501 19.78 4.74 1.22
N SER A 502 19.14 4.84 2.39
CA SER A 502 18.52 6.07 2.92
C SER A 502 19.53 7.16 3.29
N MET A 503 20.80 6.82 3.50
CA MET A 503 21.88 7.78 3.76
C MET A 503 22.12 8.77 2.62
N LEU A 504 21.62 8.47 1.41
CA LEU A 504 21.64 9.38 0.26
C LEU A 504 20.47 10.37 0.24
N SER A 505 19.49 10.22 1.14
CA SER A 505 18.34 11.12 1.23
C SER A 505 18.79 12.57 1.46
N GLY A 506 18.27 13.48 0.62
CA GLY A 506 18.64 14.90 0.66
C GLY A 506 20.03 15.24 0.11
N ALA A 507 20.80 14.26 -0.38
CA ALA A 507 22.09 14.54 -1.03
C ALA A 507 21.88 15.38 -2.31
N PRO A 508 22.59 16.52 -2.47
CA PRO A 508 22.41 17.37 -3.64
C PRO A 508 22.76 16.62 -4.94
N VAL A 509 21.83 16.59 -5.90
CA VAL A 509 22.09 16.07 -7.24
C VAL A 509 22.96 17.07 -8.00
N VAL A 510 24.12 16.61 -8.47
CA VAL A 510 25.11 17.42 -9.20
C VAL A 510 25.21 17.05 -10.68
N TYR A 511 24.58 15.93 -11.07
CA TYR A 511 24.46 15.49 -12.45
C TYR A 511 23.11 14.78 -12.64
N ASP A 512 22.31 15.28 -13.58
CA ASP A 512 21.10 14.64 -14.07
C ASP A 512 20.90 15.03 -15.54
N ARG A 513 21.15 14.08 -16.44
CA ARG A 513 20.92 14.23 -17.89
C ARG A 513 20.00 13.15 -18.46
N ASN A 514 19.38 12.36 -17.57
CA ASN A 514 18.54 11.23 -17.91
C ASN A 514 19.17 10.24 -18.93
N GLU A 515 20.50 10.10 -18.93
CA GLU A 515 21.21 9.18 -19.83
C GLU A 515 21.10 7.73 -19.32
N GLU A 516 20.69 6.80 -20.17
CA GLU A 516 20.63 5.38 -19.83
C GLU A 516 22.03 4.79 -19.70
N ILE A 517 22.31 4.13 -18.58
CA ILE A 517 23.63 3.53 -18.32
C ILE A 517 23.97 2.46 -19.39
N ARG A 518 22.97 1.69 -19.82
CA ARG A 518 23.11 0.71 -20.92
C ARG A 518 23.62 1.36 -22.21
N GLN A 519 23.13 2.55 -22.54
CA GLN A 519 23.54 3.26 -23.75
C GLN A 519 24.96 3.79 -23.63
N LEU A 520 25.33 4.31 -22.45
CA LEU A 520 26.70 4.74 -22.17
C LEU A 520 27.71 3.59 -22.32
N LEU A 521 27.34 2.37 -21.91
CA LEU A 521 28.17 1.18 -22.12
C LEU A 521 28.32 0.84 -23.61
N VAL A 522 27.23 0.87 -24.37
CA VAL A 522 27.25 0.64 -25.83
C VAL A 522 28.15 1.67 -26.52
N ASP A 523 28.04 2.94 -26.15
CA ASP A 523 28.81 4.02 -26.75
C ASP A 523 30.29 3.95 -26.39
N GLU A 524 30.64 3.58 -25.16
CA GLU A 524 32.04 3.34 -24.78
C GLU A 524 32.65 2.19 -25.59
N VAL A 525 31.95 1.07 -25.76
CA VAL A 525 32.46 -0.06 -26.56
C VAL A 525 32.59 0.32 -28.04
N LYS A 526 31.60 1.01 -28.63
CA LYS A 526 31.67 1.51 -30.02
C LYS A 526 32.84 2.45 -30.23
N LYS A 527 33.00 3.41 -29.31
CA LYS A 527 34.07 4.42 -29.35
C LYS A 527 35.45 3.79 -29.32
N ARG A 528 35.63 2.74 -28.51
CA ARG A 528 36.92 2.03 -28.36
C ARG A 528 37.18 1.02 -29.47
N GLY A 529 36.13 0.42 -30.03
CA GLY A 529 36.20 -0.66 -31.00
C GLY A 529 36.69 -1.98 -30.38
N THR A 530 37.90 -1.99 -29.80
CA THR A 530 38.44 -3.12 -29.02
C THR A 530 38.59 -2.71 -27.56
N VAL A 531 37.90 -3.40 -26.66
CA VAL A 531 38.01 -3.19 -25.20
C VAL A 531 38.87 -4.26 -24.53
N ASN A 532 39.68 -3.83 -23.57
CA ASN A 532 40.62 -4.65 -22.82
C ASN A 532 40.36 -4.47 -21.31
N PRO A 533 40.29 -5.55 -20.50
CA PRO A 533 39.95 -5.46 -19.08
C PRO A 533 40.90 -4.56 -18.29
N TRP A 534 42.18 -4.53 -18.68
CA TRP A 534 43.21 -3.77 -17.97
C TRP A 534 43.08 -2.25 -18.14
N ASN A 535 42.23 -1.78 -19.06
CA ASN A 535 41.96 -0.35 -19.22
C ASN A 535 40.95 0.18 -18.19
N TYR A 536 40.25 -0.70 -17.49
CA TYR A 536 39.20 -0.38 -16.54
C TYR A 536 39.54 -0.90 -15.14
N TYR A 537 40.16 -2.08 -15.06
CA TYR A 537 40.38 -2.76 -13.79
C TYR A 537 41.36 -2.04 -12.87
N THR A 538 40.92 -1.70 -11.66
CA THR A 538 41.79 -1.26 -10.57
C THR A 538 41.28 -1.86 -9.27
N ARG A 539 42.02 -2.84 -8.72
CA ARG A 539 41.61 -3.46 -7.46
C ARG A 539 41.55 -2.42 -6.33
N ASN A 540 40.35 -2.02 -5.95
CA ASN A 540 40.15 -0.99 -4.94
C ASN A 540 39.40 -1.50 -3.71
N TRP A 541 38.93 -2.74 -3.70
CA TRP A 541 38.29 -3.31 -2.51
C TRP A 541 38.67 -4.76 -2.22
N ARG A 542 38.51 -5.17 -0.96
CA ARG A 542 38.75 -6.54 -0.50
C ARG A 542 37.91 -6.92 0.72
N ILE A 543 37.75 -8.23 0.91
CA ILE A 543 37.12 -8.84 2.08
C ILE A 543 38.18 -9.40 3.03
N GLU A 544 37.98 -9.20 4.32
CA GLU A 544 38.74 -9.83 5.39
C GLU A 544 37.79 -10.63 6.33
N PRO A 545 38.23 -11.80 6.84
CA PRO A 545 39.46 -12.49 6.47
C PRO A 545 39.37 -13.09 5.05
N ALA A 546 40.49 -13.09 4.31
CA ALA A 546 40.53 -13.61 2.94
C ALA A 546 40.12 -15.09 2.82
N SER A 547 40.24 -15.86 3.90
CA SER A 547 39.79 -17.25 3.99
C SER A 547 38.28 -17.42 3.79
N ALA A 548 37.48 -16.37 4.03
CA ALA A 548 36.03 -16.42 3.84
C ALA A 548 35.61 -16.44 2.36
N ILE A 549 36.45 -15.94 1.44
CA ILE A 549 36.11 -15.74 0.03
C ILE A 549 35.69 -17.05 -0.66
N GLY A 550 36.41 -18.15 -0.42
CA GLY A 550 36.11 -19.44 -1.05
C GLY A 550 34.74 -19.99 -0.65
N THR A 551 34.40 -19.89 0.64
CA THR A 551 33.09 -20.32 1.17
C THR A 551 31.96 -19.45 0.65
N LEU A 552 32.13 -18.12 0.70
CA LEU A 552 31.14 -17.15 0.19
C LEU A 552 30.91 -17.33 -1.31
N TYR A 553 31.96 -17.59 -2.09
CA TYR A 553 31.87 -17.87 -3.52
C TYR A 553 31.00 -19.11 -3.80
N GLN A 554 31.17 -20.19 -3.01
CA GLN A 554 30.36 -21.39 -3.18
C GLN A 554 28.89 -21.16 -2.80
N GLN A 555 28.63 -20.40 -1.72
CA GLN A 555 27.27 -20.08 -1.26
C GLN A 555 26.51 -19.27 -2.31
N MET A 556 27.09 -18.19 -2.83
CA MET A 556 26.41 -17.36 -3.83
C MET A 556 26.14 -18.07 -5.17
N ARG A 557 26.83 -19.19 -5.45
CA ARG A 557 26.58 -20.02 -6.65
C ARG A 557 25.55 -21.13 -6.43
N ARG A 558 25.31 -21.55 -5.19
CA ARG A 558 24.25 -22.54 -4.86
C ARG A 558 22.87 -21.91 -4.97
N ASP A 559 22.72 -20.70 -4.46
CA ASP A 559 21.45 -19.96 -4.47
C ASP A 559 20.97 -19.60 -5.89
N ASN A 560 21.88 -19.50 -6.88
CA ASN A 560 21.54 -19.26 -8.29
C ASN A 560 21.00 -20.50 -9.04
N ARG A 561 21.01 -21.70 -8.45
CA ARG A 561 20.60 -22.95 -9.13
C ARG A 561 19.26 -23.52 -8.67
N GLU A 562 18.66 -23.00 -7.60
CA GLU A 562 17.43 -23.58 -7.04
C GLU A 562 16.13 -23.07 -7.68
N ASP A 563 16.17 -22.02 -8.51
CA ASP A 563 14.97 -21.49 -9.20
C ASP A 563 14.52 -22.30 -10.44
N ALA A 564 15.17 -23.42 -10.76
CA ALA A 564 14.91 -24.15 -12.02
C ALA A 564 14.17 -25.51 -11.89
N HIS A 565 13.91 -26.06 -10.70
CA HIS A 565 13.22 -27.36 -10.60
C HIS A 565 12.35 -27.51 -9.34
N ALA A 566 11.05 -27.25 -9.47
CA ALA A 566 10.04 -27.81 -8.59
C ALA A 566 8.80 -28.23 -9.39
N ALA A 567 8.85 -29.44 -9.96
CA ALA A 567 7.69 -30.12 -10.50
C ALA A 567 7.61 -31.55 -9.96
N THR A 568 6.49 -31.81 -9.27
CA THR A 568 5.79 -33.10 -9.08
C THR A 568 6.52 -34.25 -8.36
N THR A 569 5.91 -34.76 -7.29
CA THR A 569 5.22 -36.08 -7.28
C THR A 569 4.51 -36.32 -5.94
N ALA A 570 3.23 -36.69 -5.99
CA ALA A 570 2.46 -37.23 -4.87
C ALA A 570 2.47 -38.78 -4.93
N PRO A 571 2.44 -39.51 -3.79
CA PRO A 571 2.13 -40.94 -3.79
C PRO A 571 0.71 -41.26 -3.31
N SER A 572 0.16 -42.31 -3.92
CA SER A 572 -1.14 -42.94 -3.73
C SER A 572 -1.30 -43.65 -2.38
N ALA A 573 -2.53 -43.63 -1.85
CA ALA A 573 -2.96 -44.31 -0.63
C ALA A 573 -3.30 -45.81 -0.84
N ALA A 574 -3.24 -46.58 0.26
CA ALA A 574 -3.79 -47.93 0.43
C ALA A 574 -4.76 -47.95 1.65
N PRO A 575 -5.67 -48.93 1.77
CA PRO A 575 -6.97 -48.75 2.43
C PRO A 575 -6.98 -48.98 3.94
N ALA A 576 -8.04 -48.42 4.55
CA ALA A 576 -8.26 -48.22 5.98
C ALA A 576 -8.56 -49.48 6.79
N VAL A 577 -8.15 -49.44 8.07
CA VAL A 577 -8.76 -50.20 9.18
C VAL A 577 -9.45 -49.21 10.11
N ARG A 578 -10.73 -49.44 10.38
CA ARG A 578 -11.61 -48.57 11.17
C ARG A 578 -11.44 -48.87 12.66
N ALA A 579 -10.71 -48.03 13.37
CA ALA A 579 -10.68 -48.01 14.83
C ALA A 579 -11.79 -47.06 15.36
N THR A 580 -12.46 -47.49 16.42
CA THR A 580 -13.47 -46.74 17.18
C THR A 580 -12.89 -45.43 17.73
N ARG A 581 -13.50 -44.28 17.36
CA ARG A 581 -13.00 -42.93 17.69
C ARG A 581 -13.21 -42.56 19.16
N PRO A 582 -12.17 -42.09 19.88
CA PRO A 582 -12.36 -41.23 21.05
C PRO A 582 -12.98 -39.89 20.61
N ALA A 583 -13.75 -39.27 21.51
CA ALA A 583 -14.45 -38.02 21.23
C ALA A 583 -13.48 -36.88 20.84
N PRO A 584 -13.82 -36.05 19.84
CA PRO A 584 -12.90 -35.08 19.27
C PRO A 584 -12.64 -33.90 20.22
N ARG A 585 -11.37 -33.47 20.31
CA ARG A 585 -10.96 -32.21 20.96
C ARG A 585 -10.76 -31.11 19.92
N LEU A 586 -11.12 -29.88 20.25
CA LEU A 586 -10.93 -28.69 19.41
C LEU A 586 -10.14 -27.64 20.18
N ARG A 587 -9.06 -27.14 19.59
CA ARG A 587 -8.38 -25.93 20.08
C ARG A 587 -8.73 -24.75 19.19
N ILE A 588 -9.35 -23.73 19.78
CA ILE A 588 -9.51 -22.42 19.18
C ILE A 588 -8.28 -21.59 19.56
N ILE A 589 -7.66 -20.99 18.56
CA ILE A 589 -6.59 -20.02 18.69
C ILE A 589 -7.18 -18.69 18.25
N ALA A 590 -7.07 -17.66 19.09
CA ALA A 590 -7.84 -16.44 18.96
C ALA A 590 -6.95 -15.20 18.99
N THR A 591 -7.19 -14.28 18.08
CA THR A 591 -6.69 -12.89 18.11
C THR A 591 -7.87 -11.93 18.03
N ASN A 592 -7.61 -10.64 18.21
CA ASN A 592 -8.56 -9.55 18.03
C ASN A 592 -7.76 -8.23 17.98
N ASP A 593 -8.39 -7.18 17.46
CA ASP A 593 -7.86 -5.82 17.50
C ASP A 593 -6.41 -5.74 17.01
N PHE A 594 -6.11 -6.45 15.91
CA PHE A 594 -4.75 -6.51 15.37
C PHE A 594 -4.27 -5.14 14.93
N HIS A 595 -5.18 -4.26 14.50
CA HIS A 595 -4.92 -2.86 14.15
C HIS A 595 -3.70 -2.67 13.23
N GLY A 596 -3.52 -3.56 12.25
CA GLY A 596 -2.40 -3.53 11.32
C GLY A 596 -1.00 -3.65 11.95
N ALA A 597 -0.88 -4.17 13.18
CA ALA A 597 0.36 -4.23 13.96
C ALA A 597 1.37 -5.28 13.44
N LEU A 598 1.83 -5.08 12.21
CA LEU A 598 2.78 -5.94 11.50
C LEU A 598 4.13 -6.04 12.23
N GLU A 599 4.60 -4.92 12.77
CA GLU A 599 5.89 -4.80 13.47
C GLU A 599 5.72 -4.87 15.00
N PRO A 600 6.70 -5.44 15.73
CA PRO A 600 6.68 -5.43 17.19
C PRO A 600 6.82 -3.99 17.71
N ARG A 601 6.11 -3.67 18.80
CA ARG A 601 6.14 -2.33 19.39
C ARG A 601 6.63 -2.35 20.83
N PRO A 602 7.43 -1.36 21.24
CA PRO A 602 7.86 -1.25 22.63
C PRO A 602 6.68 -0.83 23.52
N ASP A 603 6.51 -1.51 24.65
CA ASP A 603 5.56 -1.12 25.69
C ASP A 603 6.08 0.08 26.51
N ALA A 604 5.33 0.46 27.55
CA ALA A 604 5.68 1.58 28.43
C ALA A 604 7.05 1.42 29.14
N THR A 605 7.56 0.20 29.25
CA THR A 605 8.88 -0.12 29.83
C THR A 605 9.98 -0.22 28.77
N GLY A 606 9.64 -0.06 27.49
CA GLY A 606 10.55 -0.19 26.36
C GLY A 606 10.69 -1.64 25.84
N ARG A 607 10.03 -2.62 26.46
CA ARG A 607 10.09 -4.02 26.03
C ARG A 607 9.23 -4.22 24.79
N LEU A 608 9.79 -4.82 23.74
CA LEU A 608 9.03 -5.13 22.52
C LEU A 608 7.94 -6.16 22.80
N ARG A 609 6.76 -5.96 22.20
CA ARG A 609 5.60 -6.84 22.25
C ARG A 609 4.96 -6.97 20.87
N GLY A 610 4.33 -8.12 20.62
CA GLY A 610 3.57 -8.38 19.39
C GLY A 610 4.41 -8.45 18.13
N GLY A 611 3.84 -8.00 17.00
CA GLY A 611 4.41 -8.13 15.66
C GLY A 611 4.00 -9.44 14.99
N ALA A 612 3.57 -9.35 13.72
CA ALA A 612 3.00 -10.46 12.97
C ALA A 612 3.91 -11.69 12.90
N ALA A 613 5.22 -11.49 12.71
CA ALA A 613 6.16 -12.61 12.60
C ALA A 613 6.36 -13.37 13.92
N TYR A 614 6.23 -12.70 15.07
CA TYR A 614 6.32 -13.35 16.39
C TYR A 614 4.98 -13.97 16.79
N LEU A 615 3.87 -13.31 16.45
CA LEU A 615 2.52 -13.85 16.57
C LEU A 615 2.38 -15.14 15.75
N ALA A 616 2.93 -15.19 14.54
CA ALA A 616 2.98 -16.39 13.70
C ALA A 616 3.62 -17.57 14.44
N THR A 617 4.78 -17.35 15.07
CA THR A 617 5.46 -18.36 15.89
C THR A 617 4.62 -18.76 17.10
N ALA A 618 3.97 -17.81 17.78
CA ALA A 618 3.09 -18.11 18.91
C ALA A 618 1.90 -18.99 18.47
N ILE A 619 1.29 -18.69 17.33
CA ILE A 619 0.22 -19.50 16.72
C ILE A 619 0.73 -20.90 16.38
N GLN A 620 1.92 -21.02 15.77
CA GLN A 620 2.52 -22.32 15.45
C GLN A 620 2.76 -23.17 16.71
N ARG A 621 3.26 -22.55 17.80
CA ARG A 621 3.41 -23.25 19.09
C ARG A 621 2.06 -23.69 19.66
N ALA A 622 1.05 -22.81 19.63
CA ALA A 622 -0.29 -23.16 20.09
C ALA A 622 -0.93 -24.29 19.26
N ARG A 623 -0.62 -24.38 17.95
CA ARG A 623 -1.00 -25.51 17.09
C ARG A 623 -0.28 -26.79 17.46
N ALA A 624 1.03 -26.73 17.75
CA ALA A 624 1.84 -27.90 18.06
C ALA A 624 1.38 -28.63 19.34
N ASP A 625 0.78 -27.92 20.28
CA ASP A 625 0.15 -28.49 21.48
C ASP A 625 -1.12 -29.32 21.19
N CYS A 626 -1.68 -29.26 19.96
CA CYS A 626 -2.94 -29.90 19.55
C CYS A 626 -2.77 -30.63 18.22
N VAL A 627 -2.54 -31.95 18.27
CA VAL A 627 -2.14 -32.76 17.10
C VAL A 627 -3.26 -33.68 16.60
N SER A 628 -3.51 -33.66 15.29
CA SER A 628 -4.49 -34.50 14.60
C SER A 628 -4.06 -36.00 14.64
N PRO A 629 -4.99 -36.96 14.78
CA PRO A 629 -6.46 -36.82 14.76
C PRO A 629 -7.09 -36.62 16.16
N ALA A 630 -6.30 -36.58 17.23
CA ALA A 630 -6.81 -36.47 18.59
C ALA A 630 -7.34 -35.08 18.92
N CYS A 631 -6.77 -34.05 18.29
CA CYS A 631 -7.13 -32.66 18.47
C CYS A 631 -7.01 -31.91 17.14
N GLU A 632 -7.99 -31.08 16.82
CA GLU A 632 -7.97 -30.21 15.65
C GLU A 632 -7.88 -28.74 16.07
N THR A 633 -7.26 -27.90 15.25
CA THR A 633 -7.09 -26.46 15.56
C THR A 633 -7.93 -25.58 14.64
N LEU A 634 -8.47 -24.48 15.17
CA LEU A 634 -9.16 -23.44 14.42
C LEU A 634 -8.60 -22.07 14.83
N LEU A 635 -8.17 -21.26 13.86
CA LEU A 635 -7.66 -19.90 14.10
C LEU A 635 -8.77 -18.88 13.76
N LEU A 636 -9.11 -18.02 14.72
CA LEU A 636 -10.21 -17.06 14.66
C LEU A 636 -9.77 -15.65 15.09
N ASP A 637 -10.47 -14.62 14.60
CA ASP A 637 -10.25 -13.22 14.97
C ASP A 637 -11.53 -12.52 15.50
N GLY A 638 -11.40 -11.66 16.51
CA GLY A 638 -12.47 -10.87 17.10
C GLY A 638 -12.81 -9.55 16.39
N GLY A 639 -12.22 -9.28 15.22
CA GLY A 639 -12.43 -8.05 14.42
C GLY A 639 -11.42 -6.95 14.74
N ASP A 640 -11.54 -5.81 14.05
CA ASP A 640 -10.59 -4.69 14.06
C ASP A 640 -9.16 -5.08 13.60
N GLU A 641 -9.10 -5.67 12.41
CA GLU A 641 -7.88 -6.26 11.85
C GLU A 641 -6.96 -5.20 11.21
N PHE A 642 -7.54 -4.24 10.48
CA PHE A 642 -6.82 -3.57 9.39
C PHE A 642 -6.06 -2.30 9.75
N GLN A 643 -6.74 -1.28 10.28
CA GLN A 643 -6.14 0.06 10.42
C GLN A 643 -5.27 0.18 11.67
N GLY A 644 -4.29 1.09 11.70
CA GLY A 644 -3.57 1.47 12.93
C GLY A 644 -2.06 1.65 12.77
N THR A 645 -1.51 1.25 11.62
CA THR A 645 -0.08 1.42 11.30
C THR A 645 0.10 1.99 9.89
N PRO A 646 1.20 2.72 9.61
CA PRO A 646 1.43 3.27 8.27
C PRO A 646 1.47 2.19 7.18
N ALA A 647 2.14 1.07 7.43
CA ALA A 647 2.27 -0.03 6.48
C ALA A 647 0.93 -0.64 6.11
N SER A 648 -0.01 -0.70 7.06
CA SER A 648 -1.36 -1.19 6.79
C SER A 648 -2.27 -0.11 6.20
N ASN A 649 -2.27 1.11 6.75
CA ASN A 649 -3.20 2.17 6.36
C ASN A 649 -2.95 2.68 4.94
N LEU A 650 -1.68 2.90 4.57
CA LEU A 650 -1.32 3.35 3.21
C LEU A 650 -1.60 2.27 2.15
N ALA A 651 -1.76 1.02 2.59
CA ALA A 651 -2.15 -0.11 1.75
C ALA A 651 -3.61 -0.59 2.01
N PHE A 652 -4.40 0.20 2.74
CA PHE A 652 -5.81 -0.08 3.06
C PHE A 652 -6.06 -1.49 3.61
N GLY A 653 -5.22 -1.97 4.54
CA GLY A 653 -5.39 -3.28 5.21
C GLY A 653 -4.86 -4.49 4.43
N ARG A 654 -4.40 -4.32 3.19
CA ARG A 654 -4.00 -5.44 2.33
C ARG A 654 -2.85 -6.30 2.91
N PRO A 655 -1.80 -5.73 3.51
CA PRO A 655 -0.73 -6.53 4.12
C PRO A 655 -1.23 -7.41 5.28
N VAL A 656 -2.24 -6.94 6.03
CA VAL A 656 -2.86 -7.73 7.10
C VAL A 656 -3.57 -8.94 6.52
N VAL A 657 -4.38 -8.75 5.48
CA VAL A 657 -5.06 -9.86 4.80
C VAL A 657 -4.05 -10.85 4.21
N GLU A 658 -2.94 -10.38 3.65
CA GLU A 658 -1.86 -11.26 3.15
C GLU A 658 -1.27 -12.13 4.27
N VAL A 659 -0.96 -11.53 5.42
CA VAL A 659 -0.46 -12.24 6.61
C VAL A 659 -1.51 -13.21 7.14
N PHE A 660 -2.77 -12.79 7.29
CA PHE A 660 -3.85 -13.62 7.85
C PHE A 660 -4.17 -14.81 6.94
N ASN A 661 -4.14 -14.60 5.62
CA ASN A 661 -4.22 -15.68 4.63
C ASN A 661 -3.08 -16.70 4.79
N THR A 662 -1.86 -16.21 5.05
CA THR A 662 -0.67 -17.04 5.25
C THR A 662 -0.75 -17.84 6.54
N LEU A 663 -1.25 -17.21 7.60
CA LEU A 663 -1.45 -17.85 8.90
C LEU A 663 -2.59 -18.88 8.89
N GLY A 664 -3.53 -18.77 7.95
CA GLY A 664 -4.64 -19.71 7.79
C GLY A 664 -5.76 -19.46 8.80
N TYR A 665 -6.16 -18.20 8.98
CA TYR A 665 -7.39 -17.86 9.67
C TYR A 665 -8.59 -18.58 9.03
N ALA A 666 -9.60 -18.89 9.83
CA ALA A 666 -10.82 -19.54 9.36
C ALA A 666 -11.99 -18.55 9.30
N ALA A 667 -12.11 -17.69 10.30
CA ALA A 667 -13.06 -16.60 10.32
C ALA A 667 -12.63 -15.45 11.24
N GLY A 668 -13.15 -14.25 10.98
CA GLY A 668 -13.04 -13.05 11.80
C GLY A 668 -14.40 -12.35 11.95
N ALA A 669 -14.58 -11.53 12.97
CA ALA A 669 -15.75 -10.66 13.09
C ALA A 669 -15.55 -9.36 12.29
N VAL A 670 -16.64 -8.72 11.84
CA VAL A 670 -16.58 -7.30 11.45
C VAL A 670 -16.59 -6.46 12.72
N GLY A 671 -15.50 -5.77 13.00
CA GLY A 671 -15.42 -4.70 14.00
C GLY A 671 -15.74 -3.33 13.43
N ASN A 672 -15.71 -2.31 14.29
CA ASN A 672 -16.05 -0.96 13.85
C ASN A 672 -14.97 -0.35 12.95
N HIS A 673 -13.70 -0.72 13.12
CA HIS A 673 -12.59 -0.19 12.35
C HIS A 673 -12.41 -0.88 10.98
N GLU A 674 -13.12 -1.96 10.69
CA GLU A 674 -13.27 -2.49 9.33
C GLU A 674 -13.91 -1.47 8.36
N PHE A 675 -14.70 -0.53 8.88
CA PHE A 675 -15.42 0.49 8.09
C PHE A 675 -14.66 1.80 7.92
N ASP A 676 -13.45 1.99 8.46
CA ASP A 676 -12.76 3.29 8.51
C ASP A 676 -12.49 3.89 7.11
N TRP A 677 -12.27 3.04 6.11
CA TRP A 677 -12.11 3.42 4.70
C TRP A 677 -13.38 3.23 3.86
N GLY A 678 -14.53 3.10 4.53
CA GLY A 678 -15.83 2.86 3.91
C GLY A 678 -16.11 1.39 3.58
N GLN A 679 -17.39 1.10 3.32
CA GLN A 679 -17.86 -0.26 3.02
C GLN A 679 -17.26 -0.87 1.75
N ASP A 680 -16.88 -0.05 0.77
CA ASP A 680 -16.28 -0.55 -0.47
C ASP A 680 -14.88 -1.13 -0.23
N THR A 681 -14.09 -0.46 0.61
CA THR A 681 -12.76 -0.94 1.00
C THR A 681 -12.86 -2.22 1.82
N LEU A 682 -13.82 -2.29 2.75
CA LEU A 682 -14.11 -3.52 3.49
C LEU A 682 -14.49 -4.67 2.55
N ARG A 683 -15.38 -4.43 1.58
CA ARG A 683 -15.74 -5.41 0.55
C ARG A 683 -14.52 -5.88 -0.24
N ALA A 684 -13.60 -4.99 -0.59
CA ALA A 684 -12.36 -5.37 -1.27
C ALA A 684 -11.49 -6.28 -0.39
N ARG A 685 -11.31 -5.97 0.90
CA ARG A 685 -10.55 -6.82 1.83
C ARG A 685 -11.23 -8.17 2.08
N MET A 686 -12.56 -8.22 2.15
CA MET A 686 -13.32 -9.46 2.20
C MET A 686 -13.15 -10.33 0.96
N ARG A 687 -12.95 -9.75 -0.23
CA ARG A 687 -12.64 -10.49 -1.46
C ARG A 687 -11.20 -11.04 -1.45
N ASP A 688 -10.26 -10.30 -0.87
CA ASP A 688 -8.86 -10.70 -0.74
C ASP A 688 -8.66 -11.82 0.32
N ALA A 689 -9.57 -11.88 1.31
CA ALA A 689 -9.51 -12.84 2.41
C ALA A 689 -9.87 -14.27 1.96
N ARG A 690 -9.04 -15.24 2.37
CA ARG A 690 -9.28 -16.69 2.22
C ARG A 690 -10.03 -17.28 3.42
N TYR A 691 -10.48 -16.41 4.32
CA TYR A 691 -11.23 -16.71 5.53
C TYR A 691 -12.52 -15.89 5.53
N ALA A 692 -13.51 -16.30 6.33
CA ALA A 692 -14.79 -15.61 6.37
C ALA A 692 -14.75 -14.42 7.34
N ILE A 693 -15.07 -13.21 6.88
CA ILE A 693 -15.31 -12.06 7.76
C ILE A 693 -16.82 -11.93 7.94
N LEU A 694 -17.30 -11.99 9.19
CA LEU A 694 -18.69 -12.30 9.52
C LEU A 694 -19.33 -11.21 10.40
N ALA A 695 -20.60 -10.91 10.15
CA ALA A 695 -21.42 -10.10 11.07
C ALA A 695 -22.92 -10.34 10.85
N ALA A 696 -23.47 -11.27 11.62
CA ALA A 696 -24.85 -11.72 11.53
C ALA A 696 -25.89 -10.66 11.90
N ASN A 697 -25.50 -9.63 12.63
CA ASN A 697 -26.40 -8.60 13.13
C ASN A 697 -26.39 -7.30 12.30
N VAL A 698 -25.71 -7.28 11.15
CA VAL A 698 -25.67 -6.10 10.26
C VAL A 698 -26.75 -6.21 9.19
N ARG A 699 -27.56 -5.17 9.04
CA ARG A 699 -28.60 -5.05 8.00
C ARG A 699 -28.49 -3.72 7.28
N TYR A 700 -29.05 -3.62 6.08
CA TYR A 700 -29.32 -2.29 5.51
C TYR A 700 -30.32 -1.53 6.39
N ALA A 701 -30.31 -0.20 6.32
CA ALA A 701 -31.17 0.66 7.13
C ALA A 701 -32.67 0.34 6.93
N ASP A 702 -33.07 -0.07 5.72
CA ASP A 702 -34.43 -0.52 5.38
C ASP A 702 -34.78 -1.92 5.92
N GLY A 703 -33.79 -2.62 6.48
CA GLY A 703 -33.93 -3.91 7.12
C GLY A 703 -33.67 -5.14 6.29
N ARG A 704 -33.32 -4.98 5.02
CA ARG A 704 -32.88 -6.10 4.18
C ARG A 704 -31.51 -6.62 4.64
N ASP A 705 -31.26 -7.90 4.34
CA ASP A 705 -29.94 -8.51 4.50
C ASP A 705 -28.89 -7.78 3.66
N VAL A 706 -27.64 -7.76 4.14
CA VAL A 706 -26.50 -7.22 3.41
C VAL A 706 -25.80 -8.37 2.69
N PRO A 707 -25.99 -8.58 1.37
CA PRO A 707 -25.62 -9.84 0.71
C PRO A 707 -24.11 -10.12 0.70
N TRP A 708 -23.28 -9.10 0.89
CA TRP A 708 -21.83 -9.21 0.91
C TRP A 708 -21.24 -9.42 2.32
N ILE A 709 -22.05 -9.29 3.38
CA ILE A 709 -21.67 -9.64 4.76
C ILE A 709 -22.35 -10.97 5.09
N ARG A 710 -21.55 -11.98 5.44
CA ARG A 710 -22.08 -13.29 5.79
C ARG A 710 -22.40 -13.36 7.28
N ASP A 711 -23.49 -14.03 7.63
CA ASP A 711 -23.87 -14.26 9.03
C ASP A 711 -23.00 -15.35 9.69
N ASP A 712 -22.79 -16.46 8.97
CA ASP A 712 -22.10 -17.64 9.48
C ASP A 712 -21.20 -18.34 8.44
N THR A 713 -20.37 -19.25 8.95
CA THR A 713 -19.68 -20.26 8.15
C THR A 713 -19.61 -21.60 8.87
N LEU A 714 -19.49 -22.69 8.11
CA LEU A 714 -19.30 -24.04 8.63
C LEU A 714 -17.94 -24.57 8.16
N VAL A 715 -16.99 -24.70 9.09
CA VAL A 715 -15.62 -25.12 8.82
C VAL A 715 -15.45 -26.59 9.16
N THR A 716 -14.84 -27.37 8.26
CA THR A 716 -14.47 -28.76 8.55
C THR A 716 -12.97 -28.86 8.84
N ARG A 717 -12.60 -29.52 9.94
CA ARG A 717 -11.22 -29.84 10.32
C ARG A 717 -11.16 -31.30 10.74
N GLY A 718 -10.33 -32.08 10.05
CA GLY A 718 -10.36 -33.54 10.16
C GLY A 718 -11.78 -34.07 9.99
N ALA A 719 -12.34 -34.63 11.07
CA ALA A 719 -13.70 -35.13 11.11
C ALA A 719 -14.59 -34.40 12.13
N ILE A 720 -14.31 -33.11 12.38
CA ILE A 720 -15.09 -32.16 13.17
C ILE A 720 -15.65 -31.08 12.24
N LYS A 721 -16.93 -30.74 12.41
CA LYS A 721 -17.59 -29.59 11.79
C LYS A 721 -17.82 -28.50 12.83
N ILE A 722 -17.41 -27.28 12.52
CA ILE A 722 -17.41 -26.16 13.46
C ILE A 722 -18.19 -25.01 12.81
N GLY A 723 -19.34 -24.68 13.38
CA GLY A 723 -20.11 -23.51 13.01
C GLY A 723 -19.48 -22.28 13.65
N VAL A 724 -19.28 -21.21 12.87
CA VAL A 724 -18.79 -19.92 13.37
C VAL A 724 -19.79 -18.84 13.00
N ILE A 725 -20.24 -18.07 13.98
CA ILE A 725 -21.17 -16.94 13.83
C ILE A 725 -20.41 -15.65 14.11
N GLY A 726 -20.59 -14.63 13.26
CA GLY A 726 -19.99 -13.31 13.49
C GLY A 726 -20.96 -12.32 14.14
N VAL A 727 -20.46 -11.43 14.97
CA VAL A 727 -21.22 -10.32 15.58
C VAL A 727 -20.39 -9.04 15.52
N ALA A 728 -21.00 -7.94 15.06
CA ALA A 728 -20.44 -6.60 15.12
C ALA A 728 -21.03 -5.82 16.31
N THR A 729 -20.25 -4.95 16.96
CA THR A 729 -20.75 -4.14 18.08
C THR A 729 -21.87 -3.19 17.66
N LEU A 730 -22.86 -3.04 18.55
CA LEU A 730 -23.94 -2.06 18.44
C LEU A 730 -23.40 -0.61 18.50
N LEU A 731 -22.18 -0.41 19.00
CA LEU A 731 -21.55 0.91 19.09
C LEU A 731 -21.00 1.40 17.75
N THR A 732 -20.90 0.53 16.73
CA THR A 732 -20.28 0.85 15.42
C THR A 732 -20.72 2.19 14.84
N PRO A 733 -22.03 2.55 14.78
CA PRO A 733 -22.47 3.85 14.25
C PRO A 733 -21.89 5.08 14.96
N THR A 734 -21.33 4.92 16.17
CA THR A 734 -20.77 5.98 17.00
C THR A 734 -19.27 5.81 17.29
N THR A 735 -18.66 4.68 16.89
CA THR A 735 -17.25 4.35 17.10
C THR A 735 -16.42 4.28 15.81
N THR A 736 -17.06 4.31 14.64
CA THR A 736 -16.42 4.68 13.36
C THR A 736 -17.00 6.00 12.83
N ARG A 737 -16.58 6.43 11.64
CA ARG A 737 -17.19 7.56 10.94
C ARG A 737 -18.63 7.22 10.58
N ALA A 738 -19.60 7.96 11.14
CA ALA A 738 -21.02 7.70 10.92
C ALA A 738 -21.41 7.64 9.44
N ALA A 739 -20.78 8.45 8.59
CA ALA A 739 -21.00 8.45 7.15
C ALA A 739 -20.62 7.12 6.46
N ASN A 740 -19.66 6.36 7.01
CA ASN A 740 -19.22 5.10 6.43
C ASN A 740 -20.23 3.96 6.63
N VAL A 741 -21.17 4.12 7.56
CA VAL A 741 -22.18 3.12 7.93
C VAL A 741 -23.60 3.68 7.92
N ALA A 742 -23.82 4.84 7.29
CA ALA A 742 -25.09 5.57 7.36
C ALA A 742 -26.30 4.82 6.78
N ASP A 743 -26.07 3.91 5.82
CA ASP A 743 -27.08 3.04 5.21
C ASP A 743 -27.17 1.66 5.87
N LEU A 744 -26.45 1.44 6.98
CA LEU A 744 -26.46 0.20 7.76
C LEU A 744 -27.15 0.41 9.12
N ARG A 745 -27.65 -0.69 9.67
CA ARG A 745 -28.14 -0.78 11.05
C ARG A 745 -27.61 -2.04 11.71
N PHE A 746 -27.34 -1.93 13.00
CA PHE A 746 -26.77 -2.99 13.83
C PHE A 746 -27.85 -3.46 14.80
N LEU A 747 -28.26 -4.71 14.66
CA LEU A 747 -29.38 -5.29 15.40
C LEU A 747 -28.89 -5.96 16.68
N ASP A 748 -29.77 -6.10 17.67
CA ASP A 748 -29.52 -6.92 18.86
C ASP A 748 -29.10 -8.34 18.42
N PRO A 749 -27.87 -8.77 18.74
CA PRO A 749 -27.34 -10.03 18.24
C PRO A 749 -27.93 -11.26 18.95
N VAL A 750 -28.45 -11.17 20.17
CA VAL A 750 -28.86 -12.34 20.96
C VAL A 750 -29.89 -13.21 20.24
N PRO A 751 -31.05 -12.68 19.76
CA PRO A 751 -32.04 -13.51 19.06
C PRO A 751 -31.53 -14.09 17.74
N ILE A 752 -30.57 -13.40 17.10
CA ILE A 752 -29.99 -13.80 15.82
C ILE A 752 -29.03 -14.97 16.03
N VAL A 753 -28.15 -14.87 17.03
CA VAL A 753 -27.19 -15.93 17.37
C VAL A 753 -27.90 -17.19 17.84
N ASP A 754 -28.92 -17.10 18.70
CA ASP A 754 -29.73 -18.26 19.10
C ASP A 754 -30.38 -18.95 17.87
N SER A 755 -30.89 -18.17 16.92
CA SER A 755 -31.46 -18.70 15.67
C SER A 755 -30.42 -19.42 14.80
N LEU A 756 -29.23 -18.82 14.64
CA LEU A 756 -28.15 -19.36 13.83
C LEU A 756 -27.50 -20.60 14.46
N ALA A 757 -27.32 -20.60 15.78
CA ALA A 757 -26.74 -21.72 16.52
C ALA A 757 -27.56 -23.00 16.27
N ARG A 758 -28.89 -22.93 16.42
CA ARG A 758 -29.80 -24.04 16.07
C ARG A 758 -29.63 -24.50 14.63
N ARG A 759 -29.60 -23.57 13.67
CA ARG A 759 -29.43 -23.91 12.25
C ARG A 759 -28.09 -24.60 11.97
N LEU A 760 -27.00 -24.14 12.59
CA LEU A 760 -25.68 -24.75 12.43
C LEU A 760 -25.61 -26.15 13.04
N ARG A 761 -26.24 -26.36 14.21
CA ARG A 761 -26.40 -27.71 14.79
C ARG A 761 -27.19 -28.64 13.88
N VAL A 762 -28.30 -28.18 13.31
CA VAL A 762 -29.08 -28.95 12.32
C VAL A 762 -28.25 -29.26 11.06
N ARG A 763 -27.35 -28.36 10.64
CA ARG A 763 -26.38 -28.59 9.56
C ARG A 763 -25.22 -29.53 9.95
N GLY A 764 -25.22 -30.04 11.18
CA GLY A 764 -24.28 -31.03 11.69
C GLY A 764 -23.01 -30.44 12.30
N ALA A 765 -23.05 -29.22 12.84
CA ALA A 765 -21.93 -28.65 13.58
C ALA A 765 -21.73 -29.37 14.93
N ASP A 766 -20.54 -29.95 15.13
CA ASP A 766 -20.09 -30.54 16.40
C ASP A 766 -19.77 -29.46 17.43
N PHE A 767 -19.27 -28.30 16.98
CA PHE A 767 -19.09 -27.09 17.81
C PHE A 767 -19.73 -25.87 17.14
N VAL A 768 -20.26 -24.93 17.92
CA VAL A 768 -20.74 -23.60 17.51
C VAL A 768 -20.00 -22.54 18.33
N VAL A 769 -19.23 -21.71 17.64
CA VAL A 769 -18.38 -20.66 18.20
C VAL A 769 -18.86 -19.30 17.71
N VAL A 770 -18.78 -18.28 18.54
CA VAL A 770 -19.04 -16.89 18.14
C VAL A 770 -17.73 -16.11 18.07
N VAL A 771 -17.49 -15.42 16.95
CA VAL A 771 -16.52 -14.32 16.88
C VAL A 771 -17.31 -13.02 16.99
N ALA A 772 -17.08 -12.25 18.05
CA ALA A 772 -17.84 -11.05 18.36
C ALA A 772 -16.90 -9.87 18.58
N HIS A 773 -17.12 -8.78 17.86
CA HIS A 773 -16.45 -7.53 18.13
C HIS A 773 -17.15 -6.74 19.24
N ASP A 774 -17.48 -7.42 20.33
CA ASP A 774 -17.94 -6.83 21.59
C ASP A 774 -16.90 -7.19 22.65
N GLY A 775 -16.72 -6.33 23.65
CA GLY A 775 -15.67 -6.50 24.65
C GLY A 775 -16.11 -6.28 26.08
N ALA A 776 -15.19 -6.54 27.01
CA ALA A 776 -15.38 -6.31 28.43
C ALA A 776 -14.13 -5.68 29.08
N PHE A 777 -14.29 -5.18 30.29
CA PHE A 777 -13.19 -4.88 31.20
C PHE A 777 -13.31 -5.79 32.41
N CYS A 778 -12.21 -6.47 32.74
CA CYS A 778 -12.07 -7.30 33.93
C CYS A 778 -11.03 -6.69 34.85
N ASP A 779 -10.88 -7.25 36.05
CA ASP A 779 -9.76 -6.95 36.92
C ASP A 779 -8.42 -7.37 36.28
N ARG A 780 -7.29 -7.06 36.94
CA ARG A 780 -5.95 -7.26 36.38
C ARG A 780 -5.63 -8.70 35.95
N ASP A 781 -6.32 -9.68 36.55
CA ASP A 781 -6.18 -11.09 36.21
C ASP A 781 -6.87 -11.48 34.89
N GLY A 782 -7.77 -10.62 34.37
CA GLY A 782 -8.56 -10.89 33.18
C GLY A 782 -9.80 -11.74 33.41
N ALA A 783 -10.01 -12.27 34.62
CA ALA A 783 -10.98 -13.33 34.88
C ALA A 783 -12.10 -12.89 35.82
N THR A 784 -11.83 -11.97 36.74
CA THR A 784 -12.77 -11.58 37.80
C THR A 784 -13.39 -10.21 37.54
N ASN A 785 -14.60 -10.01 38.07
CA ASN A 785 -15.37 -8.76 38.00
C ASN A 785 -15.58 -8.17 36.59
N CYS A 786 -15.64 -9.04 35.57
CA CYS A 786 -15.81 -8.64 34.18
C CYS A 786 -17.18 -7.96 33.91
N LYS A 787 -17.14 -6.82 33.20
CA LYS A 787 -18.33 -6.06 32.75
C LYS A 787 -18.13 -5.51 31.34
N GLY A 788 -19.16 -5.56 30.50
CA GLY A 788 -19.16 -5.02 29.14
C GLY A 788 -20.13 -5.75 28.22
N GLU A 789 -20.23 -5.29 26.97
CA GLU A 789 -21.19 -5.78 25.97
C GLU A 789 -21.10 -7.30 25.80
N ILE A 790 -19.90 -7.87 25.78
CA ILE A 790 -19.74 -9.32 25.59
C ILE A 790 -20.24 -10.15 26.78
N VAL A 791 -20.13 -9.64 28.01
CA VAL A 791 -20.61 -10.34 29.21
C VAL A 791 -22.13 -10.33 29.25
N ASP A 792 -22.75 -9.19 28.88
CA ASP A 792 -24.20 -9.07 28.82
C ASP A 792 -24.78 -9.88 27.65
N PHE A 793 -24.10 -9.88 26.50
CA PHE A 793 -24.40 -10.73 25.36
C PHE A 793 -24.39 -12.22 25.75
N ALA A 794 -23.31 -12.71 26.38
CA ALA A 794 -23.20 -14.11 26.79
C ALA A 794 -24.27 -14.52 27.81
N ARG A 795 -24.68 -13.61 28.71
CA ARG A 795 -25.78 -13.86 29.66
C ARG A 795 -27.15 -13.95 28.99
N GLY A 796 -27.33 -13.24 27.87
CA GLY A 796 -28.58 -13.19 27.14
C GLY A 796 -28.82 -14.39 26.22
N LEU A 797 -27.79 -15.20 25.92
CA LEU A 797 -27.93 -16.37 25.03
C LEU A 797 -28.75 -17.49 25.68
N HIS A 798 -29.62 -18.11 24.88
CA HIS A 798 -30.49 -19.21 25.33
C HIS A 798 -30.13 -20.55 24.67
N GLU A 799 -29.38 -20.52 23.57
CA GLU A 799 -28.91 -21.71 22.86
C GLU A 799 -27.45 -22.05 23.23
N PRO A 800 -27.06 -23.34 23.20
CA PRO A 800 -25.71 -23.74 23.59
C PRO A 800 -24.65 -23.25 22.59
N ILE A 801 -23.83 -22.30 23.05
CA ILE A 801 -22.61 -21.81 22.40
C ILE A 801 -21.39 -22.38 23.13
N ASP A 802 -20.42 -22.91 22.39
CA ASP A 802 -19.29 -23.61 23.03
C ASP A 802 -18.12 -22.67 23.39
N ALA A 803 -17.99 -21.54 22.71
CA ALA A 803 -16.95 -20.56 22.97
C ALA A 803 -17.23 -19.20 22.30
N ILE A 804 -16.66 -18.14 22.86
CA ILE A 804 -16.68 -16.79 22.31
C ILE A 804 -15.25 -16.25 22.18
N VAL A 805 -14.92 -15.75 20.99
CA VAL A 805 -13.73 -14.91 20.73
C VAL A 805 -14.20 -13.46 20.65
N SER A 806 -13.68 -12.62 21.53
CA SER A 806 -14.14 -11.25 21.80
C SER A 806 -13.10 -10.20 21.36
N GLY A 807 -13.49 -8.92 21.23
CA GLY A 807 -12.63 -7.80 20.79
C GLY A 807 -13.08 -6.43 21.35
N HIS A 808 -12.72 -5.34 20.67
CA HIS A 808 -13.20 -3.96 20.89
C HIS A 808 -12.54 -3.17 22.03
N THR A 809 -12.40 -3.73 23.24
CA THR A 809 -11.95 -2.95 24.41
C THR A 809 -10.42 -2.90 24.59
N HIS A 810 -9.66 -3.61 23.76
CA HIS A 810 -8.20 -3.84 23.88
C HIS A 810 -7.72 -4.42 25.22
N SER A 811 -8.65 -4.88 26.05
CA SER A 811 -8.38 -5.38 27.40
C SER A 811 -8.01 -6.87 27.37
N LEU A 812 -7.54 -7.36 28.53
CA LEU A 812 -7.42 -8.79 28.79
C LEU A 812 -8.76 -9.32 29.30
N VAL A 813 -9.35 -10.29 28.60
CA VAL A 813 -10.51 -11.07 29.06
C VAL A 813 -10.18 -12.55 28.93
N ASP A 814 -10.34 -13.28 30.03
CA ASP A 814 -10.05 -14.70 30.16
C ASP A 814 -11.01 -15.29 31.20
N THR A 815 -12.29 -15.40 30.83
CA THR A 815 -13.38 -15.67 31.78
C THR A 815 -14.39 -16.67 31.24
N ASP A 816 -15.27 -17.15 32.11
CA ASP A 816 -16.41 -18.00 31.76
C ASP A 816 -17.71 -17.30 32.17
N VAL A 817 -18.67 -17.25 31.26
CA VAL A 817 -20.01 -16.70 31.52
C VAL A 817 -21.04 -17.74 31.13
N ASN A 818 -21.82 -18.22 32.11
CA ASN A 818 -22.83 -19.26 31.92
C ASN A 818 -22.28 -20.57 31.28
N GLY A 819 -21.03 -20.95 31.59
CA GLY A 819 -20.38 -22.14 31.02
C GLY A 819 -19.80 -21.91 29.62
N ILE A 820 -19.79 -20.65 29.14
CA ILE A 820 -19.23 -20.27 27.85
C ILE A 820 -17.86 -19.61 28.10
N PRO A 821 -16.75 -20.21 27.66
CA PRO A 821 -15.43 -19.59 27.75
C PRO A 821 -15.32 -18.41 26.78
N ILE A 822 -14.80 -17.28 27.28
CA ILE A 822 -14.62 -16.03 26.54
C ILE A 822 -13.17 -15.58 26.65
N VAL A 823 -12.53 -15.34 25.50
CA VAL A 823 -11.18 -14.77 25.44
C VAL A 823 -11.13 -13.49 24.62
N GLN A 824 -10.37 -12.51 25.12
CA GLN A 824 -9.98 -11.29 24.41
C GLN A 824 -8.48 -11.07 24.64
N ALA A 825 -7.71 -11.16 23.57
CA ALA A 825 -6.25 -11.20 23.54
C ALA A 825 -5.61 -9.80 23.45
N ARG A 826 -6.06 -8.86 24.30
CA ARG A 826 -5.57 -7.47 24.31
C ARG A 826 -5.76 -6.82 22.93
N SER A 827 -4.69 -6.30 22.33
CA SER A 827 -4.68 -5.73 20.97
C SER A 827 -3.29 -5.81 20.34
N SER A 828 -3.20 -5.42 19.07
CA SER A 828 -1.95 -5.22 18.32
C SER A 828 -1.06 -6.47 18.26
N GLY A 829 -1.68 -7.65 18.29
CA GLY A 829 -0.98 -8.94 18.31
C GLY A 829 -0.10 -9.16 19.55
N THR A 830 -0.28 -8.36 20.61
CA THR A 830 0.57 -8.43 21.82
C THR A 830 0.26 -9.64 22.71
N ALA A 831 -0.86 -10.31 22.46
CA ALA A 831 -1.25 -11.55 23.10
C ALA A 831 -2.05 -12.45 22.13
N LEU A 832 -2.25 -13.70 22.53
CA LEU A 832 -2.98 -14.74 21.82
C LEU A 832 -3.90 -15.48 22.81
N GLY A 833 -5.18 -15.61 22.47
CA GLY A 833 -6.13 -16.44 23.20
C GLY A 833 -6.06 -17.91 22.76
N VAL A 834 -6.24 -18.83 23.69
CA VAL A 834 -6.37 -20.26 23.42
C VAL A 834 -7.56 -20.80 24.20
N ILE A 835 -8.50 -21.47 23.54
CA ILE A 835 -9.62 -22.19 24.16
C ILE A 835 -9.55 -23.65 23.70
N ASP A 836 -9.42 -24.58 24.63
CA ASP A 836 -9.53 -26.02 24.41
C ASP A 836 -10.93 -26.48 24.78
N LEU A 837 -11.61 -27.14 23.85
CA LEU A 837 -12.93 -27.74 24.01
C LEU A 837 -12.82 -29.26 23.85
N GLY A 838 -13.49 -30.01 24.73
CA GLY A 838 -13.54 -31.47 24.65
C GLY A 838 -14.40 -32.11 25.72
N PRO A 839 -14.38 -33.46 25.82
CA PRO A 839 -15.20 -34.22 26.76
C PRO A 839 -14.95 -33.91 28.23
N GLU A 840 -13.74 -33.42 28.55
CA GLU A 840 -13.32 -33.04 29.90
C GLU A 840 -13.76 -31.61 30.29
N GLY A 841 -14.50 -30.92 29.43
CA GLY A 841 -14.90 -29.52 29.59
C GLY A 841 -14.04 -28.55 28.76
N SER A 842 -14.13 -27.27 29.10
CA SER A 842 -13.36 -26.19 28.48
C SER A 842 -12.14 -25.81 29.32
N ARG A 843 -11.06 -25.38 28.66
CA ARG A 843 -9.93 -24.67 29.29
C ARG A 843 -9.56 -23.49 28.42
N HIS A 844 -9.30 -22.34 29.01
CA HIS A 844 -8.95 -21.14 28.27
C HIS A 844 -7.81 -20.39 28.94
N ALA A 845 -7.05 -19.65 28.12
CA ALA A 845 -5.97 -18.80 28.58
C ALA A 845 -5.64 -17.73 27.54
N VAL A 846 -5.21 -16.56 27.99
CA VAL A 846 -4.56 -15.54 27.14
C VAL A 846 -3.06 -15.50 27.43
N ARG A 847 -2.25 -15.55 26.37
CA ARG A 847 -0.78 -15.66 26.44
C ARG A 847 -0.11 -14.48 25.74
N ASP A 848 0.85 -13.85 26.39
CA ASP A 848 1.61 -12.74 25.80
C ASP A 848 2.49 -13.21 24.61
N VAL A 849 2.62 -12.36 23.61
CA VAL A 849 3.55 -12.51 22.47
C VAL A 849 4.75 -11.61 22.70
N LEU A 850 5.86 -12.24 23.07
CA LEU A 850 7.09 -11.55 23.51
C LEU A 850 8.24 -11.86 22.54
N PRO A 851 8.60 -10.91 21.65
CA PRO A 851 9.69 -11.03 20.68
C PRO A 851 11.05 -11.46 21.24
N ASP A 852 11.33 -11.17 22.51
CA ASP A 852 12.57 -11.59 23.17
C ASP A 852 12.62 -13.10 23.53
N SER A 853 11.46 -13.78 23.49
CA SER A 853 11.32 -15.20 23.83
C SER A 853 10.87 -16.07 22.64
N LEU A 854 10.55 -15.44 21.51
CA LEU A 854 10.02 -16.07 20.31
C LEU A 854 10.92 -15.73 19.12
N PRO A 855 11.36 -16.70 18.30
CA PRO A 855 11.93 -16.38 17.00
C PRO A 855 10.84 -15.81 16.07
N ALA A 856 11.21 -14.91 15.17
CA ALA A 856 10.32 -14.44 14.12
C ALA A 856 10.13 -15.54 13.04
N ASP A 857 8.90 -15.76 12.60
CA ASP A 857 8.62 -16.59 11.42
C ASP A 857 9.16 -15.92 10.15
N SER A 858 9.97 -16.63 9.37
CA SER A 858 10.70 -16.05 8.23
C SER A 858 9.81 -15.67 7.05
N VAL A 859 8.73 -16.42 6.80
CA VAL A 859 7.79 -16.16 5.70
C VAL A 859 7.00 -14.90 6.02
N VAL A 860 6.44 -14.83 7.23
CA VAL A 860 5.68 -13.66 7.68
C VAL A 860 6.61 -12.45 7.85
N ALA A 861 7.83 -12.62 8.35
CA ALA A 861 8.82 -11.54 8.43
C ALA A 861 9.13 -10.93 7.05
N SER A 862 9.21 -11.75 6.00
CA SER A 862 9.41 -11.27 4.63
C SER A 862 8.21 -10.45 4.12
N GLN A 863 6.99 -10.87 4.46
CA GLN A 863 5.76 -10.13 4.14
C GLN A 863 5.73 -8.77 4.85
N VAL A 864 6.00 -8.77 6.15
CA VAL A 864 6.11 -7.56 6.98
C VAL A 864 7.17 -6.63 6.40
N TRP A 865 8.36 -7.14 6.09
CA TRP A 865 9.45 -6.33 5.55
C TRP A 865 9.06 -5.64 4.24
N ARG A 866 8.43 -6.35 3.30
CA ARG A 866 7.97 -5.75 2.03
C ARG A 866 6.97 -4.62 2.28
N ALA A 867 5.99 -4.85 3.16
CA ALA A 867 4.98 -3.86 3.50
C ALA A 867 5.61 -2.62 4.14
N VAL A 868 6.48 -2.80 5.14
CA VAL A 868 7.15 -1.71 5.86
C VAL A 868 8.12 -0.96 4.94
N ALA A 869 8.93 -1.66 4.16
CA ALA A 869 9.89 -1.04 3.24
C ALA A 869 9.21 -0.16 2.19
N SER A 870 7.98 -0.51 1.76
CA SER A 870 7.22 0.30 0.81
C SER A 870 6.80 1.67 1.34
N VAL A 871 6.67 1.81 2.67
CA VAL A 871 6.25 3.06 3.33
C VAL A 871 7.39 3.78 4.07
N ALA A 872 8.55 3.13 4.23
CA ALA A 872 9.68 3.66 4.98
C ALA A 872 10.08 5.10 4.61
N PRO A 873 10.17 5.49 3.31
CA PRO A 873 10.53 6.87 2.94
C PRO A 873 9.55 7.93 3.47
N ILE A 874 8.27 7.56 3.65
CA ILE A 874 7.23 8.43 4.21
C ILE A 874 7.35 8.44 5.73
N VAL A 875 7.42 7.26 6.34
CA VAL A 875 7.41 7.03 7.79
C VAL A 875 8.65 7.62 8.48
N GLU A 876 9.83 7.48 7.87
CA GLU A 876 11.10 7.95 8.44
C GLU A 876 11.32 9.46 8.29
N ARG A 877 10.46 10.15 7.53
CA ARG A 877 10.61 11.58 7.26
C ARG A 877 10.65 12.38 8.56
N PRO A 878 11.75 13.11 8.87
CA PRO A 878 11.84 13.92 10.08
C PRO A 878 10.85 15.08 10.03
N VAL A 879 10.22 15.36 11.18
CA VAL A 879 9.23 16.44 11.31
C VAL A 879 9.67 17.48 12.34
N ALA A 880 10.01 17.05 13.55
CA ALA A 880 10.40 17.92 14.66
C ALA A 880 11.23 17.15 15.70
N THR A 881 11.78 17.86 16.69
CA THR A 881 12.38 17.25 17.89
C THR A 881 11.51 17.58 19.10
N ILE A 882 11.10 16.57 19.86
CA ILE A 882 10.23 16.70 21.03
C ILE A 882 11.07 16.76 22.30
N ALA A 883 10.81 17.74 23.17
CA ALA A 883 11.65 18.02 24.34
C ALA A 883 11.48 17.01 25.50
N GLY A 884 10.37 16.30 25.55
CA GLY A 884 10.04 15.36 26.63
C GLY A 884 8.95 14.38 26.18
N SER A 885 9.01 13.13 26.66
CA SER A 885 8.02 12.11 26.31
C SER A 885 6.61 12.53 26.74
N LEU A 886 5.66 12.44 25.82
CA LEU A 886 4.26 12.84 25.99
C LEU A 886 3.38 11.58 26.09
N VAL A 887 2.98 11.24 27.30
CA VAL A 887 2.21 10.03 27.62
C VAL A 887 0.70 10.31 27.73
N ARG A 888 -0.12 9.32 27.38
CA ARG A 888 -1.60 9.37 27.42
C ARG A 888 -2.14 8.94 28.79
N GLU A 889 -1.85 9.72 29.83
CA GLU A 889 -2.28 9.42 31.20
C GLU A 889 -3.36 10.41 31.68
N GLY A 890 -4.43 9.88 32.28
CA GLY A 890 -5.57 10.68 32.77
C GLY A 890 -6.62 11.00 31.71
N VAL A 891 -7.57 11.88 32.07
CA VAL A 891 -8.69 12.30 31.20
C VAL A 891 -8.32 13.42 30.23
N GLN A 892 -7.22 14.13 30.51
CA GLN A 892 -6.62 15.19 29.70
C GLN A 892 -5.10 15.15 29.89
N TYR A 893 -4.33 15.32 28.82
CA TYR A 893 -2.87 15.18 28.84
C TYR A 893 -2.18 16.07 27.79
N PRO A 894 -0.90 16.44 27.98
CA PRO A 894 -0.20 17.41 27.15
C PRO A 894 -0.22 17.13 25.64
N LEU A 895 -0.11 15.84 25.24
CA LEU A 895 -0.15 15.45 23.83
C LEU A 895 -1.48 15.82 23.16
N GLY A 896 -2.60 15.62 23.86
CA GLY A 896 -3.90 15.92 23.29
C GLY A 896 -4.19 17.42 23.21
N ASN A 897 -3.70 18.20 24.18
CA ASN A 897 -3.76 19.66 24.12
C ASN A 897 -2.89 20.21 22.97
N LEU A 898 -1.72 19.62 22.72
CA LEU A 898 -0.86 19.96 21.59
C LEU A 898 -1.55 19.72 20.23
N ILE A 899 -2.24 18.59 20.09
CA ILE A 899 -3.01 18.27 18.88
C ILE A 899 -4.18 19.26 18.70
N ALA A 900 -4.91 19.57 19.77
CA ALA A 900 -5.98 20.57 19.71
C ALA A 900 -5.44 21.95 19.29
N ASP A 901 -4.24 22.33 19.74
CA ASP A 901 -3.57 23.57 19.29
C ASP A 901 -3.25 23.55 17.79
N ALA A 902 -2.73 22.43 17.29
CA ALA A 902 -2.45 22.26 15.87
C ALA A 902 -3.73 22.37 15.02
N MET A 903 -4.80 21.68 15.42
CA MET A 903 -6.10 21.76 14.74
C MET A 903 -6.65 23.19 14.72
N ARG A 904 -6.57 23.90 15.85
CA ARG A 904 -7.03 25.29 15.96
C ARG A 904 -6.23 26.23 15.04
N ALA A 905 -4.90 26.10 15.05
CA ALA A 905 -4.00 26.96 14.29
C ALA A 905 -4.20 26.78 12.77
N GLU A 906 -4.16 25.54 12.29
CA GLU A 906 -4.28 25.22 10.86
C GLU A 906 -5.72 25.39 10.34
N GLY A 907 -6.70 25.06 11.19
CA GLY A 907 -8.12 25.29 10.88
C GLY A 907 -8.57 26.76 10.96
N LYS A 908 -7.71 27.64 11.49
CA LYS A 908 -7.99 29.06 11.76
C LYS A 908 -9.27 29.26 12.57
N GLY A 909 -9.37 28.53 13.69
CA GLY A 909 -10.53 28.56 14.59
C GLY A 909 -10.29 29.35 15.88
N ASP A 910 -11.38 29.77 16.52
CA ASP A 910 -11.33 30.36 17.87
C ASP A 910 -11.08 29.27 18.91
N VAL A 911 -11.75 28.13 18.76
CA VAL A 911 -11.68 26.96 19.66
C VAL A 911 -11.46 25.70 18.84
N ALA A 912 -10.75 24.71 19.37
CA ALA A 912 -10.70 23.36 18.80
C ALA A 912 -10.84 22.28 19.87
N VAL A 913 -11.37 21.11 19.50
CA VAL A 913 -11.54 19.97 20.40
C VAL A 913 -11.00 18.69 19.76
N MET A 914 -10.23 17.93 20.53
CA MET A 914 -9.70 16.61 20.16
C MET A 914 -10.14 15.57 21.19
N ASN A 915 -10.70 14.44 20.76
CA ASN A 915 -11.09 13.35 21.65
C ASN A 915 -9.93 12.38 21.93
N ASN A 916 -9.93 11.73 23.09
CA ASN A 916 -8.88 10.75 23.43
C ASN A 916 -8.87 9.54 22.50
N GLY A 917 -10.03 9.14 21.98
CA GLY A 917 -10.17 7.98 21.08
C GLY A 917 -9.38 8.15 19.79
N GLY A 918 -9.26 9.40 19.30
CA GLY A 918 -8.47 9.73 18.11
C GLY A 918 -6.95 9.73 18.30
N ILE A 919 -6.46 9.59 19.54
CA ILE A 919 -5.02 9.58 19.88
C ILE A 919 -4.62 8.15 20.23
N ARG A 920 -3.70 7.54 19.48
CA ARG A 920 -3.45 6.08 19.56
C ARG A 920 -2.10 5.68 20.14
N ALA A 921 -1.12 6.57 20.15
CA ALA A 921 0.20 6.30 20.72
C ALA A 921 0.69 7.43 21.63
N ASN A 922 1.65 7.13 22.50
CA ASN A 922 2.48 8.13 23.16
C ASN A 922 3.46 8.72 22.14
N LEU A 923 3.90 9.97 22.33
CA LEU A 923 4.96 10.56 21.52
C LEU A 923 6.24 10.68 22.34
N ARG A 924 7.31 10.01 21.92
CA ARG A 924 8.59 10.00 22.66
C ARG A 924 9.35 11.31 22.47
N ASP A 925 10.22 11.61 23.43
CA ASP A 925 11.24 12.66 23.28
C ASP A 925 12.27 12.31 22.21
N GLY A 926 12.92 13.36 21.68
CA GLY A 926 13.86 13.24 20.58
C GLY A 926 13.18 13.42 19.20
N PRO A 927 13.76 12.88 18.13
CA PRO A 927 13.23 13.05 16.78
C PRO A 927 11.83 12.45 16.63
N ALA A 928 10.86 13.30 16.29
CA ALA A 928 9.55 12.88 15.79
C ALA A 928 9.58 12.80 14.27
N THR A 929 9.25 11.63 13.75
CA THR A 929 9.06 11.39 12.32
C THR A 929 7.58 11.43 11.96
N TYR A 930 7.27 11.54 10.66
CA TYR A 930 5.90 11.42 10.18
C TYR A 930 5.26 10.10 10.65
N GLY A 931 6.01 9.00 10.65
CA GLY A 931 5.60 7.71 11.18
C GLY A 931 5.15 7.76 12.63
N SER A 932 5.98 8.34 13.51
CA SER A 932 5.60 8.47 14.94
C SER A 932 4.35 9.33 15.14
N LEU A 933 4.14 10.37 14.32
CA LEU A 933 2.95 11.21 14.40
C LEU A 933 1.72 10.51 13.82
N PHE A 934 1.90 9.71 12.76
CA PHE A 934 0.87 8.85 12.20
C PHE A 934 0.38 7.84 13.24
N GLU A 935 1.30 7.21 13.98
CA GLU A 935 0.91 6.30 15.07
C GLU A 935 0.12 7.02 16.18
N VAL A 936 0.32 8.32 16.36
CA VAL A 936 -0.49 9.14 17.26
C VAL A 936 -1.88 9.43 16.67
N GLN A 937 -1.98 9.80 15.39
CA GLN A 937 -3.24 10.11 14.69
C GLN A 937 -3.40 9.30 13.37
N PRO A 938 -3.77 8.00 13.43
CA PRO A 938 -3.72 7.12 12.26
C PRO A 938 -4.97 7.21 11.35
N PHE A 939 -6.00 7.95 11.76
CA PHE A 939 -7.30 7.96 11.10
C PHE A 939 -7.39 8.88 9.88
N ALA A 940 -6.44 9.82 9.74
CA ALA A 940 -6.45 10.83 8.70
C ALA A 940 -7.82 11.55 8.62
N ASN A 941 -8.27 12.11 9.73
CA ASN A 941 -9.56 12.81 9.78
C ASN A 941 -9.47 14.16 9.11
N MET A 942 -10.52 14.55 8.38
CA MET A 942 -10.59 15.90 7.82
C MET A 942 -11.00 16.90 8.91
N LEU A 943 -10.42 18.10 8.90
CA LEU A 943 -10.84 19.17 9.80
C LEU A 943 -12.13 19.82 9.29
N TYR A 944 -13.05 20.09 10.21
CA TYR A 944 -14.27 20.85 9.99
C TYR A 944 -14.18 22.15 10.78
N ARG A 945 -14.64 23.25 10.18
CA ARG A 945 -14.84 24.52 10.88
C ARG A 945 -16.32 24.86 10.92
N PHE A 946 -16.83 25.05 12.12
CA PHE A 946 -18.21 25.43 12.38
C PHE A 946 -18.28 26.87 12.86
N THR A 947 -19.23 27.65 12.33
CA THR A 947 -19.60 28.95 12.88
C THR A 947 -20.83 28.80 13.78
N LEU A 948 -20.67 29.08 15.07
CA LEU A 948 -21.66 28.82 16.13
C LEU A 948 -22.01 30.11 16.89
N SER A 949 -23.19 30.13 17.53
CA SER A 949 -23.41 31.07 18.64
C SER A 949 -22.68 30.59 19.90
N GLY A 950 -22.41 31.50 20.84
CA GLY A 950 -21.80 31.13 22.12
C GLY A 950 -22.67 30.15 22.93
N ALA A 951 -24.00 30.27 22.85
CA ALA A 951 -24.93 29.32 23.45
C ALA A 951 -24.77 27.90 22.84
N ALA A 952 -24.62 27.79 21.52
CA ALA A 952 -24.40 26.51 20.85
C ALA A 952 -23.02 25.91 21.20
N LEU A 953 -21.97 26.74 21.25
CA LEU A 953 -20.64 26.31 21.71
C LEU A 953 -20.68 25.81 23.16
N ARG A 954 -21.35 26.54 24.07
CA ARG A 954 -21.51 26.11 25.46
C ARG A 954 -22.27 24.77 25.55
N SER A 955 -23.34 24.61 24.77
CA SER A 955 -24.09 23.34 24.72
C SER A 955 -23.23 22.17 24.26
N TYR A 956 -22.36 22.37 23.25
CA TYR A 956 -21.39 21.36 22.83
C TYR A 956 -20.40 21.01 23.95
N LEU A 957 -19.82 22.01 24.61
CA LEU A 957 -18.89 21.80 25.73
C LEU A 957 -19.57 21.10 26.92
N GLU A 958 -20.84 21.40 27.20
CA GLU A 958 -21.64 20.70 28.23
C GLU A 958 -21.75 19.20 27.93
N LYS A 959 -21.88 18.80 26.66
CA LYS A 959 -21.89 17.38 26.28
C LYS A 959 -20.56 16.70 26.60
N LEU A 960 -19.43 17.38 26.41
CA LEU A 960 -18.10 16.83 26.72
C LEU A 960 -17.95 16.52 28.21
N VAL A 961 -18.48 17.38 29.08
CA VAL A 961 -18.39 17.21 30.54
C VAL A 961 -19.58 16.46 31.14
N ALA A 962 -20.60 16.08 30.34
CA ALA A 962 -21.78 15.34 30.81
C ALA A 962 -21.47 13.90 31.22
N LYS A 963 -20.42 13.31 30.65
CA LYS A 963 -19.89 11.98 31.01
C LYS A 963 -18.49 12.15 31.62
N ARG A 964 -17.78 11.03 31.84
CA ARG A 964 -16.34 11.08 32.13
C ARG A 964 -15.65 11.83 30.99
N LEU A 965 -14.93 12.91 31.31
CA LEU A 965 -14.26 13.74 30.32
C LEU A 965 -13.33 12.88 29.45
N ASN A 966 -13.45 13.03 28.13
CA ASN A 966 -12.69 12.26 27.15
C ASN A 966 -12.13 13.14 26.02
N ALA A 967 -11.80 14.39 26.34
CA ALA A 967 -11.47 15.40 25.34
C ALA A 967 -10.42 16.40 25.82
N HIS A 968 -9.71 16.95 24.85
CA HIS A 968 -8.76 18.05 24.94
C HIS A 968 -9.34 19.26 24.23
N LEU A 969 -8.99 20.44 24.72
CA LEU A 969 -9.54 21.71 24.23
C LEU A 969 -8.37 22.58 23.78
N SER A 970 -8.59 23.51 22.86
CA SER A 970 -7.68 24.61 22.57
C SER A 970 -8.47 25.89 22.40
N GLY A 971 -7.88 27.04 22.74
CA GLY A 971 -8.52 28.35 22.57
C GLY A 971 -9.48 28.75 23.71
N ALA A 972 -9.68 27.90 24.72
CA ALA A 972 -10.49 28.19 25.88
C ALA A 972 -10.12 27.34 27.11
N VAL A 973 -10.52 27.81 28.29
CA VAL A 973 -10.49 27.08 29.57
C VAL A 973 -11.92 26.96 30.08
N VAL A 974 -12.34 25.73 30.41
CA VAL A 974 -13.69 25.41 30.90
C VAL A 974 -13.60 25.01 32.37
N THR A 975 -14.30 25.74 33.23
CA THR A 975 -14.47 25.37 34.64
C THR A 975 -15.84 24.75 34.83
N TYR A 976 -15.91 23.54 35.39
CA TYR A 976 -17.15 22.77 35.50
C TYR A 976 -17.27 22.03 36.84
N ASP A 977 -18.51 21.74 37.23
CA ASP A 977 -18.87 20.96 38.41
C ASP A 977 -19.41 19.60 37.95
N SER A 978 -18.63 18.55 38.22
CA SER A 978 -18.97 17.17 37.78
C SER A 978 -20.18 16.57 38.52
N THR A 979 -20.56 17.14 39.67
CA THR A 979 -21.69 16.67 40.48
C THR A 979 -23.03 17.24 40.02
N ALA A 980 -23.01 18.31 39.24
CA ALA A 980 -24.23 18.91 38.68
C ALA A 980 -24.87 18.02 37.60
N ALA A 981 -26.18 18.23 37.39
CA ALA A 981 -26.93 17.55 36.34
C ALA A 981 -26.31 17.79 34.95
N ALA A 982 -26.32 16.76 34.10
CA ALA A 982 -25.83 16.87 32.73
C ALA A 982 -26.55 18.02 31.98
N GLY A 983 -25.78 18.85 31.27
CA GLY A 983 -26.29 20.07 30.62
C GLY A 983 -26.24 21.33 31.49
N ALA A 984 -25.88 21.23 32.77
CA ALA A 984 -25.72 22.35 33.69
C ALA A 984 -24.41 22.28 34.51
N ARG A 985 -23.38 21.60 33.97
CA ARG A 985 -22.11 21.36 34.67
C ARG A 985 -21.13 22.52 34.50
N ILE A 986 -21.12 23.23 33.39
CA ILE A 986 -20.18 24.32 33.13
C ILE A 986 -20.55 25.54 33.97
N ARG A 987 -19.58 26.04 34.76
CA ARG A 987 -19.69 27.30 35.51
C ARG A 987 -19.13 28.49 34.74
N SER A 988 -18.01 28.30 34.04
CA SER A 988 -17.44 29.35 33.19
C SER A 988 -16.68 28.75 32.01
N VAL A 989 -16.64 29.53 30.91
CA VAL A 989 -15.77 29.28 29.75
C VAL A 989 -15.04 30.58 29.46
N ARG A 990 -13.72 30.55 29.57
CA ARG A 990 -12.86 31.71 29.33
C ARG A 990 -11.99 31.47 28.10
N LEU A 991 -12.09 32.34 27.10
CA LEU A 991 -11.40 32.22 25.82
C LEU A 991 -9.91 32.59 25.96
N ALA A 992 -9.10 32.23 24.97
CA ALA A 992 -7.66 32.46 24.97
C ALA A 992 -7.25 33.94 24.97
N ASP A 993 -8.14 34.84 24.53
CA ASP A 993 -7.95 36.30 24.62
C ASP A 993 -8.30 36.87 26.01
N GLY A 994 -8.75 36.01 26.94
CA GLY A 994 -9.16 36.37 28.30
C GLY A 994 -10.62 36.81 28.44
N ALA A 995 -11.42 36.82 27.37
CA ALA A 995 -12.84 37.14 27.46
C ALA A 995 -13.69 35.94 27.92
N ASP A 996 -14.80 36.21 28.60
CA ASP A 996 -15.79 35.18 28.92
C ASP A 996 -16.67 34.88 27.70
N LEU A 997 -17.08 33.62 27.54
CA LEU A 997 -17.96 33.19 26.45
C LEU A 997 -19.34 33.87 26.56
N LYS A 998 -19.69 34.67 25.55
CA LYS A 998 -20.98 35.38 25.50
C LYS A 998 -22.03 34.55 24.75
N PRO A 999 -23.23 34.32 25.28
CA PRO A 999 -24.27 33.50 24.63
C PRO A 999 -24.58 33.89 23.18
N ASP A 1000 -24.67 35.18 22.89
CA ASP A 1000 -25.02 35.71 21.57
C ASP A 1000 -23.80 35.99 20.68
N GLY A 1001 -22.58 35.77 21.19
CA GLY A 1001 -21.35 35.90 20.43
C GLY A 1001 -21.26 34.88 19.29
N VAL A 1002 -20.46 35.19 18.27
CA VAL A 1002 -20.21 34.29 17.13
C VAL A 1002 -18.79 33.77 17.24
N TYR A 1003 -18.65 32.45 17.20
CA TYR A 1003 -17.37 31.76 17.40
C TYR A 1003 -17.18 30.67 16.36
N THR A 1004 -15.93 30.37 16.06
CA THR A 1004 -15.52 29.26 15.20
C THR A 1004 -14.96 28.11 16.01
N LEU A 1005 -15.54 26.92 15.80
CA LEU A 1005 -15.10 25.67 16.43
C LEU A 1005 -14.51 24.75 15.37
N VAL A 1006 -13.28 24.31 15.58
CA VAL A 1006 -12.61 23.31 14.72
C VAL A 1006 -12.70 21.93 15.36
N LEU A 1007 -13.23 20.98 14.61
CA LEU A 1007 -13.37 19.58 15.01
C LEU A 1007 -12.73 18.68 13.94
N ASN A 1008 -12.31 17.49 14.34
CA ASN A 1008 -12.11 16.42 13.35
C ASN A 1008 -13.48 15.92 12.84
N ASP A 1009 -13.51 15.34 11.65
CA ASP A 1009 -14.75 14.89 11.00
C ASP A 1009 -15.54 13.85 11.82
N PHE A 1010 -14.86 12.99 12.57
CA PHE A 1010 -15.47 12.04 13.50
C PHE A 1010 -16.35 12.76 14.54
N LEU A 1011 -15.82 13.76 15.24
CA LEU A 1011 -16.58 14.56 16.22
C LEU A 1011 -17.62 15.45 15.53
N ALA A 1012 -17.28 16.01 14.37
CA ALA A 1012 -18.15 16.86 13.58
C ALA A 1012 -19.47 16.17 13.18
N THR A 1013 -19.39 14.88 12.84
CA THR A 1013 -20.51 14.10 12.28
C THR A 1013 -21.30 13.29 13.30
N GLY A 1014 -20.95 13.35 14.59
CA GLY A 1014 -21.71 12.68 15.65
C GLY A 1014 -20.96 11.63 16.46
N GLY A 1015 -19.69 11.38 16.18
CA GLY A 1015 -18.84 10.44 16.93
C GLY A 1015 -18.90 10.68 18.44
N GLU A 1016 -18.89 9.59 19.22
CA GLU A 1016 -19.13 9.60 20.68
C GLU A 1016 -20.48 10.22 21.12
N GLY A 1017 -21.41 10.46 20.19
CA GLY A 1017 -22.66 11.18 20.43
C GLY A 1017 -22.49 12.69 20.61
N LEU A 1018 -21.34 13.24 20.20
CA LEU A 1018 -20.96 14.64 20.47
C LEU A 1018 -21.35 15.62 19.38
N GLY A 1019 -21.90 15.15 18.24
CA GLY A 1019 -22.22 15.99 17.08
C GLY A 1019 -23.00 17.27 17.39
N LEU A 1020 -22.80 18.29 16.55
CA LEU A 1020 -23.43 19.61 16.69
C LEU A 1020 -24.90 19.66 16.24
N GLY A 1021 -25.38 18.63 15.53
CA GLY A 1021 -26.72 18.62 14.95
C GLY A 1021 -26.95 19.82 14.01
N THR A 1022 -28.15 20.41 14.03
CA THR A 1022 -28.50 21.60 13.23
C THR A 1022 -28.09 22.93 13.88
N ALA A 1023 -27.31 22.91 14.97
CA ALA A 1023 -26.99 24.11 15.75
C ALA A 1023 -25.98 25.06 15.07
N ALA A 1024 -25.28 24.61 14.03
CA ALA A 1024 -24.31 25.41 13.32
C ALA A 1024 -24.95 26.38 12.33
N ARG A 1025 -24.50 27.65 12.35
CA ARG A 1025 -24.91 28.66 11.35
C ARG A 1025 -24.27 28.40 10.00
N ARG A 1026 -23.04 27.87 10.01
CA ARG A 1026 -22.26 27.52 8.83
C ARG A 1026 -21.32 26.37 9.17
N THR A 1027 -21.17 25.45 8.23
CA THR A 1027 -20.24 24.31 8.33
C THR A 1027 -19.34 24.34 7.11
N GLU A 1028 -18.03 24.28 7.33
CA GLU A 1028 -17.01 24.23 6.29
C GLU A 1028 -16.18 22.97 6.48
N VAL A 1029 -16.10 22.13 5.45
CA VAL A 1029 -15.08 21.07 5.38
C VAL A 1029 -13.79 21.72 4.93
N LEU A 1030 -12.73 21.59 5.73
CA LEU A 1030 -11.41 22.09 5.37
C LEU A 1030 -10.66 20.97 4.63
N PRO A 1031 -9.95 21.25 3.53
CA PRO A 1031 -9.11 20.27 2.83
C PRO A 1031 -7.80 20.05 3.60
N ILE A 1032 -7.89 19.82 4.91
CA ILE A 1032 -6.78 19.67 5.84
C ILE A 1032 -7.01 18.38 6.63
N VAL A 1033 -6.07 17.44 6.53
CA VAL A 1033 -6.04 16.25 7.37
C VAL A 1033 -5.47 16.62 8.74
N ASP A 1034 -6.04 16.10 9.81
CA ASP A 1034 -5.64 16.39 11.19
C ASP A 1034 -4.17 16.06 11.49
N LEU A 1035 -3.66 14.94 10.96
CA LEU A 1035 -2.24 14.59 11.01
C LEU A 1035 -1.36 15.61 10.28
N ASP A 1036 -1.77 16.04 9.08
CA ASP A 1036 -1.01 17.05 8.32
C ASP A 1036 -1.02 18.41 9.05
N ALA A 1037 -2.12 18.73 9.73
CA ALA A 1037 -2.19 19.90 10.60
C ALA A 1037 -1.18 19.80 11.76
N LEU A 1038 -1.07 18.64 12.42
CA LEU A 1038 -0.06 18.41 13.46
C LEU A 1038 1.35 18.55 12.89
N VAL A 1039 1.64 17.94 11.74
CA VAL A 1039 2.96 18.01 11.07
C VAL A 1039 3.34 19.45 10.73
N SER A 1040 2.42 20.20 10.11
CA SER A 1040 2.62 21.62 9.78
C SER A 1040 2.86 22.45 11.03
N TYR A 1041 2.01 22.26 12.04
CA TYR A 1041 2.11 22.99 13.30
C TYR A 1041 3.46 22.75 13.99
N LEU A 1042 3.89 21.49 14.14
CA LEU A 1042 5.17 21.15 14.78
C LEU A 1042 6.37 21.74 14.03
N ARG A 1043 6.36 21.76 12.69
CA ARG A 1043 7.42 22.37 11.88
C ARG A 1043 7.51 23.89 12.09
N SER A 1044 6.38 24.53 12.36
CA SER A 1044 6.33 25.98 12.62
C SER A 1044 6.76 26.38 14.04
N ARG A 1045 6.96 25.42 14.95
CA ARG A 1045 7.32 25.69 16.36
C ARG A 1045 8.84 25.79 16.57
N PRO A 1046 9.29 26.57 17.57
CA PRO A 1046 10.66 26.52 18.04
C PRO A 1046 11.06 25.09 18.46
N GLN A 1047 12.29 24.69 18.10
CA GLN A 1047 12.83 23.36 18.40
C GLN A 1047 13.76 23.41 19.64
N PRO A 1048 13.74 22.42 20.54
CA PRO A 1048 12.80 21.29 20.58
C PRO A 1048 11.40 21.73 21.03
N VAL A 1049 10.37 21.13 20.45
CA VAL A 1049 8.96 21.44 20.74
C VAL A 1049 8.62 20.99 22.16
N ARG A 1050 7.99 21.90 22.93
CA ARG A 1050 7.45 21.63 24.26
C ARG A 1050 5.92 21.63 24.20
N ALA A 1051 5.30 20.58 24.74
CA ALA A 1051 3.85 20.49 24.81
C ALA A 1051 3.27 21.43 25.90
N PRO A 1052 2.05 21.93 25.71
CA PRO A 1052 1.33 22.70 26.73
C PRO A 1052 1.06 21.85 27.99
N THR A 1053 1.27 22.43 29.18
CA THR A 1053 1.02 21.78 30.48
C THR A 1053 -0.19 22.35 31.22
N ASP A 1054 -0.85 23.36 30.65
CA ASP A 1054 -2.05 23.97 31.21
C ASP A 1054 -3.25 23.03 31.16
N ALA A 1055 -4.03 23.01 32.24
CA ALA A 1055 -5.31 22.31 32.29
C ALA A 1055 -6.41 23.18 31.66
N ARG A 1056 -7.09 22.65 30.65
CA ARG A 1056 -8.11 23.38 29.86
C ARG A 1056 -9.55 22.98 30.21
N PHE A 1057 -9.69 21.92 31.01
CA PHE A 1057 -10.93 21.57 31.70
C PHE A 1057 -10.61 21.44 33.20
N VAL A 1058 -11.24 22.27 34.03
CA VAL A 1058 -10.94 22.38 35.46
C VAL A 1058 -12.20 22.01 36.25
N ALA A 1059 -12.15 20.90 36.99
CA ALA A 1059 -13.27 20.46 37.82
C ALA A 1059 -13.28 21.20 39.17
N ILE A 1060 -14.43 21.76 39.56
CA ILE A 1060 -14.64 22.38 40.89
C ILE A 1060 -14.86 21.26 41.91
N GLY A 1061 -14.19 21.35 43.05
CA GLY A 1061 -14.40 20.42 44.18
C GLY A 1061 -13.54 19.15 44.14
N ALA A 1062 -12.57 19.04 43.22
CA ALA A 1062 -11.52 18.02 43.28
C ALA A 1062 -10.51 18.36 44.40
N GLY A 1063 -10.95 18.25 45.66
CA GLY A 1063 -10.12 18.45 46.84
C GLY A 1063 -9.60 17.12 47.38
N ARG A 1064 -8.29 16.90 47.18
CA ARG A 1064 -7.39 15.87 47.74
C ARG A 1064 -7.54 14.43 47.27
#